data_AF-A0A3P6B8U3-F1
#
_entry.id   AF-A0A3P6B8U3-F1
#
_cell.length_a   1.000
_cell.length_b   1.000
_cell.length_c   1.000
_cell.angle_alpha   90.00
_cell.angle_beta   90.00
_cell.angle_gamma   90.00
#
_symmetry.space_group_name_H-M   'P 1'
#
loop_
_entity.id
_entity.type
_entity.pdbx_description
1 polymer ?
#
loop_
_entity_poly.entity_id
_entity_poly.type
_entity_poly.pdbx_seq_one_letter_code
_entity_poly.pdbx_strand_id
1 'polypeptide(L)'
;MVSLRFLLCFLFVSSVYATIVSHDGRAITIDGHRRVLLSGSIHYPRSTPEMWPDLIKKGKEGGLDAIETYVFWNAHEPTRRQYDFSGKLDLIRFLKTIQNEGLYVVLRIGPYACAEWNYGGFPVWLHNMPGMVFRTTNKAYMDEMQNFTTMIVDMVKKEKLFASQGGPIILAQIENEYGNVMGPYGESGKAYIKWCANMAQSLDVGVPWIMCQQNDAPKPMLNTCNGFYCDNFVPNNPNTPKMWTENWTGWFKQWGGKNPHRTTEDELLIIIICSVYATIVSHDGRAITIDGHRRVLLSGSIHYPRSTPEMWPDLIKKSKEGGLDAIETYVFWNAHEPTRRQYDFSGKLDLIRFLKTIQNEGLYAVLRIGPYACAEWNYGGFPVWLHNMPGMVFRTTNKAYMDEMQNFTTMIVDMVKKEKLFASQGGPIILAQIENEYGNVMGPYGESGKAYIKWCANMAQSLDVGVPWIMCQQNDAPQPMLNTCNGFYCDNFVPNNPNTPKMWTENWTGWFKQWGGKNPHRTTEDVAFSVARFFQRGGTFNNYYMYHGGTNFDRTAGGPYITTSYDYDAPLDEYGNLSQPKYGHLKQLHDVLHSIEKTLTYGNISTIDFGNSASATIYKTEEGSSCFFGNGNENSDATISFQGESYVVPAWSVTILPDCKNEAYNTAKITTQTSMMVKKPNEAEDTPSTLKWSWRPENMDNFLLKGKGESTQTQLFDQKVVTNDQSDYLWYMTTVKFKKRDPFVGKTMSLRINSTAHVLHAFVNGKNIGNQHAENGKFNYVFEKDVKFKSGRNVIALLSITVGLANYGAFFESKPAGITGPIFITGINGDETIVKDLSAHKWSYKTGLNGFDNQLFRTEAMSKWSVENVPFNRTMTWYKATFKSPLGNDPVVVDLMGLGKGTAWVNGNNIGRYWPAFISSENGCDAKCNYRGAYHAEKCLTNCGEPTQRWYHVPRSFLNAKGDNTLVLFEEMGGNPSLVSFQTTRVGSVCANVYEKTIIELSCDRKPISAIKFASFGNPDGNCGSFEKGTCESSKNTADILTQECVGKEKCSIDVSTEKFGAPDCSGAPRRLAVEAIC
;
A
#
# COMPACT_ATOMS: atom_id res chain seq x y z
N MET A 1 41.24 -20.57 43.71
CA MET A 1 40.86 -21.83 44.39
C MET A 1 39.79 -21.50 45.42
N VAL A 2 38.55 -22.00 45.19
CA VAL A 2 37.59 -22.64 46.15
C VAL A 2 37.18 -21.80 47.39
N SER A 3 35.92 -21.53 47.79
CA SER A 3 34.65 -22.26 47.67
C SER A 3 33.43 -21.41 48.10
N LEU A 4 32.28 -21.71 47.47
CA LEU A 4 30.91 -21.88 48.01
C LEU A 4 30.30 -20.91 49.05
N ARG A 5 29.24 -20.20 48.63
CA ARG A 5 27.93 -20.23 49.32
C ARG A 5 26.78 -20.26 48.30
N PHE A 6 25.98 -21.30 48.43
CA PHE A 6 24.77 -21.65 47.68
C PHE A 6 23.63 -20.64 47.89
N LEU A 7 22.90 -20.30 46.82
CA LEU A 7 21.50 -19.85 46.90
C LEU A 7 20.68 -20.74 45.96
N LEU A 8 19.57 -21.28 46.48
CA LEU A 8 18.70 -22.24 45.82
C LEU A 8 18.19 -21.74 44.45
N CYS A 9 18.56 -22.43 43.39
CA CYS A 9 17.76 -22.49 42.16
C CYS A 9 16.75 -23.62 42.32
N PHE A 10 15.45 -23.29 42.32
CA PHE A 10 14.41 -24.26 41.99
C PHE A 10 14.60 -24.69 40.53
N LEU A 11 15.29 -25.81 40.34
CA LEU A 11 15.22 -26.58 39.10
C LEU A 11 13.81 -27.19 39.03
N PHE A 12 12.90 -26.56 38.29
CA PHE A 12 11.78 -27.29 37.69
C PHE A 12 12.37 -28.23 36.65
N VAL A 13 12.76 -29.42 37.09
CA VAL A 13 12.94 -30.56 36.19
C VAL A 13 11.53 -30.93 35.72
N SER A 14 11.14 -30.49 34.52
CA SER A 14 9.96 -31.02 33.85
C SER A 14 10.18 -32.50 33.62
N SER A 15 9.63 -33.33 34.49
CA SER A 15 9.54 -34.76 34.26
C SER A 15 8.66 -34.96 33.04
N VAL A 16 9.23 -35.53 31.99
CA VAL A 16 8.51 -35.91 30.76
C VAL A 16 7.62 -37.10 31.13
N TYR A 17 6.42 -36.83 31.62
CA TYR A 17 5.42 -37.89 31.82
C TYR A 17 4.82 -38.26 30.47
N ALA A 18 4.69 -39.56 30.22
CA ALA A 18 3.90 -40.06 29.10
C ALA A 18 2.46 -39.58 29.26
N THR A 19 1.92 -38.97 28.21
CA THR A 19 0.53 -38.51 28.18
C THR A 19 -0.35 -39.66 27.71
N ILE A 20 -1.38 -39.99 28.48
CA ILE A 20 -2.32 -41.05 28.13
C ILE A 20 -3.43 -40.45 27.27
N VAL A 21 -3.44 -40.81 25.98
CA VAL A 21 -4.52 -40.43 25.06
C VAL A 21 -5.47 -41.60 24.86
N SER A 22 -6.74 -41.39 25.17
CA SER A 22 -7.82 -42.34 24.95
C SER A 22 -9.09 -41.61 24.49
N HIS A 23 -10.22 -42.28 24.45
CA HIS A 23 -11.49 -41.68 24.07
C HIS A 23 -12.66 -42.41 24.69
N ASP A 24 -13.80 -41.73 24.76
CA ASP A 24 -15.10 -42.33 24.99
C ASP A 24 -16.11 -41.81 23.96
N GLY A 25 -17.37 -42.25 24.05
CA GLY A 25 -18.42 -41.81 23.12
C GLY A 25 -18.72 -40.30 23.10
N ARG A 26 -18.08 -39.50 23.97
CA ARG A 26 -18.29 -38.05 24.05
C ARG A 26 -17.07 -37.25 23.59
N ALA A 27 -15.86 -37.62 23.99
CA ALA A 27 -14.66 -36.83 23.64
C ALA A 27 -13.37 -37.68 23.62
N ILE A 28 -12.31 -37.09 23.06
CA ILE A 28 -10.93 -37.52 23.33
C ILE A 28 -10.61 -37.19 24.78
N THR A 29 -9.94 -38.12 25.46
CA THR A 29 -9.45 -37.96 26.82
C THR A 29 -7.92 -37.90 26.83
N ILE A 30 -7.38 -36.83 27.40
CA ILE A 30 -5.93 -36.63 27.58
C ILE A 30 -5.67 -36.62 29.10
N ASP A 31 -4.86 -37.56 29.57
CA ASP A 31 -4.56 -37.78 30.99
C ASP A 31 -5.83 -37.96 31.84
N GLY A 32 -6.81 -38.70 31.31
CA GLY A 32 -8.09 -38.97 31.97
C GLY A 32 -9.12 -37.82 31.90
N HIS A 33 -8.75 -36.68 31.33
CA HIS A 33 -9.65 -35.53 31.19
C HIS A 33 -10.21 -35.43 29.77
N ARG A 34 -11.54 -35.35 29.65
CA ARG A 34 -12.21 -35.05 28.36
C ARG A 34 -11.79 -33.68 27.86
N ARG A 35 -11.39 -33.58 26.59
CA ARG A 35 -11.00 -32.33 25.93
C ARG A 35 -11.90 -32.06 24.73
N VAL A 36 -12.31 -30.80 24.59
CA VAL A 36 -12.74 -30.25 23.31
C VAL A 36 -11.47 -29.69 22.67
N LEU A 37 -11.19 -30.08 21.44
CA LEU A 37 -9.96 -29.70 20.73
C LEU A 37 -10.33 -28.98 19.44
N LEU A 38 -9.77 -27.80 19.23
CA LEU A 38 -9.80 -27.08 17.97
C LEU A 38 -8.50 -27.34 17.21
N SER A 39 -8.61 -27.91 16.01
CA SER A 39 -7.47 -28.24 15.17
C SER A 39 -7.46 -27.45 13.86
N GLY A 40 -6.29 -27.05 13.39
CA GLY A 40 -6.11 -26.41 12.09
C GLY A 40 -5.01 -27.07 11.25
N SER A 41 -5.23 -27.18 9.94
CA SER A 41 -4.30 -27.84 9.04
C SER A 41 -3.18 -26.90 8.58
N ILE A 42 -1.94 -27.25 8.90
CA ILE A 42 -0.72 -26.55 8.42
C ILE A 42 0.24 -27.60 7.86
N HIS A 43 0.40 -27.63 6.54
CA HIS A 43 1.24 -28.61 5.86
C HIS A 43 2.65 -28.08 5.63
N TYR A 44 3.63 -28.61 6.36
CA TYR A 44 5.02 -28.13 6.35
C TYR A 44 5.68 -28.01 4.96
N PRO A 45 5.41 -28.86 3.94
CA PRO A 45 6.05 -28.69 2.64
C PRO A 45 5.52 -27.50 1.82
N ARG A 46 4.42 -26.88 2.25
CA ARG A 46 3.81 -25.70 1.60
C ARG A 46 4.38 -24.38 2.12
N SER A 47 5.26 -24.42 3.12
CA SER A 47 5.94 -23.24 3.68
C SER A 47 7.43 -23.53 3.89
N THR A 48 8.25 -22.50 4.11
CA THR A 48 9.68 -22.71 4.39
C THR A 48 9.90 -22.92 5.90
N PRO A 49 10.99 -23.58 6.33
CA PRO A 49 11.27 -23.84 7.74
C PRO A 49 11.31 -22.59 8.64
N GLU A 50 11.64 -21.44 8.06
CA GLU A 50 11.68 -20.14 8.74
C GLU A 50 10.28 -19.59 9.03
N MET A 51 9.27 -20.01 8.26
CA MET A 51 7.87 -19.60 8.46
C MET A 51 7.16 -20.41 9.54
N TRP A 52 7.62 -21.65 9.83
CA TRP A 52 6.90 -22.56 10.72
C TRP A 52 6.66 -21.99 12.12
N PRO A 53 7.65 -21.40 12.83
CA PRO A 53 7.41 -20.86 14.17
C PRO A 53 6.32 -19.78 14.18
N ASP A 54 6.34 -18.85 13.22
CA ASP A 54 5.36 -17.78 13.10
C ASP A 54 3.95 -18.31 12.74
N LEU A 55 3.86 -19.26 11.79
CA LEU A 55 2.58 -19.87 11.41
C LEU A 55 1.95 -20.65 12.58
N ILE A 56 2.75 -21.44 13.29
CA ILE A 56 2.31 -22.24 14.43
C ILE A 56 1.88 -21.32 15.58
N LYS A 57 2.69 -20.28 15.89
CA LYS A 57 2.37 -19.29 16.91
C LYS A 57 1.07 -18.56 16.59
N LYS A 58 0.88 -18.10 15.34
CA LYS A 58 -0.38 -17.49 14.90
C LYS A 58 -1.57 -18.45 14.99
N GLY A 59 -1.36 -19.73 14.66
CA GLY A 59 -2.36 -20.77 14.86
C GLY A 59 -2.80 -20.88 16.32
N LYS A 60 -1.84 -20.92 17.25
CA LYS A 60 -2.08 -20.92 18.69
C LYS A 60 -2.82 -19.67 19.16
N GLU A 61 -2.35 -18.49 18.77
CA GLU A 61 -2.97 -17.20 19.11
C GLU A 61 -4.38 -17.05 18.53
N GLY A 62 -4.65 -17.70 17.38
CA GLY A 62 -5.97 -17.82 16.79
C GLY A 62 -6.89 -18.83 17.49
N GLY A 63 -6.44 -19.49 18.56
CA GLY A 63 -7.24 -20.39 19.38
C GLY A 63 -7.17 -21.87 19.01
N LEU A 64 -6.19 -22.30 18.22
CA LEU A 64 -5.98 -23.73 17.97
C LEU A 64 -5.36 -24.43 19.19
N ASP A 65 -5.84 -25.64 19.49
CA ASP A 65 -5.24 -26.57 20.46
C ASP A 65 -4.30 -27.57 19.79
N ALA A 66 -4.53 -27.86 18.50
CA ALA A 66 -3.77 -28.83 17.73
C ALA A 66 -3.48 -28.38 16.30
N ILE A 67 -2.33 -28.78 15.77
CA ILE A 67 -2.01 -28.65 14.35
C ILE A 67 -2.15 -30.00 13.67
N GLU A 68 -2.80 -30.01 12.51
CA GLU A 68 -2.91 -31.18 11.67
C GLU A 68 -1.99 -31.07 10.44
N THR A 69 -1.31 -32.16 10.10
CA THR A 69 -0.52 -32.20 8.86
C THR A 69 -0.52 -33.57 8.18
N TYR A 70 -0.59 -33.56 6.85
CA TYR A 70 -0.25 -34.71 6.02
C TYR A 70 1.26 -34.91 5.91
N VAL A 71 1.66 -36.17 5.75
CA VAL A 71 3.00 -36.59 5.33
C VAL A 71 2.91 -37.03 3.86
N PHE A 72 3.52 -36.26 2.96
CA PHE A 72 3.35 -36.47 1.52
C PHE A 72 4.37 -37.47 0.97
N TRP A 73 3.95 -38.71 0.72
CA TRP A 73 4.84 -39.81 0.34
C TRP A 73 5.70 -39.49 -0.90
N ASN A 74 5.13 -38.90 -1.95
CA ASN A 74 5.87 -38.52 -3.16
C ASN A 74 6.95 -37.46 -2.94
N ALA A 75 6.76 -36.58 -1.96
CA ALA A 75 7.74 -35.55 -1.62
C ALA A 75 8.89 -36.16 -0.81
N HIS A 76 8.58 -37.11 0.08
CA HIS A 76 9.57 -37.80 0.90
C HIS A 76 10.29 -38.93 0.19
N GLU A 77 9.70 -39.56 -0.80
CA GLU A 77 10.30 -40.65 -1.58
C GLU A 77 10.16 -40.38 -3.09
N PRO A 78 10.84 -39.34 -3.61
CA PRO A 78 10.76 -38.99 -5.03
C PRO A 78 11.33 -40.09 -5.94
N THR A 79 12.28 -40.88 -5.42
CA THR A 79 12.82 -42.09 -6.04
C THR A 79 12.68 -43.25 -5.04
N ARG A 80 12.28 -44.43 -5.52
CA ARG A 80 12.10 -45.63 -4.68
C ARG A 80 13.30 -45.88 -3.77
N ARG A 81 13.06 -45.96 -2.45
CA ARG A 81 14.02 -46.11 -1.34
C ARG A 81 15.02 -44.97 -1.13
N GLN A 82 14.84 -43.83 -1.80
CA GLN A 82 15.63 -42.63 -1.55
C GLN A 82 14.76 -41.56 -0.90
N TYR A 83 15.04 -41.31 0.39
CA TYR A 83 14.22 -40.45 1.21
C TYR A 83 14.80 -39.04 1.40
N ASP A 84 13.96 -38.02 1.37
CA ASP A 84 14.32 -36.63 1.68
C ASP A 84 13.48 -36.08 2.85
N PHE A 85 14.18 -35.68 3.92
CA PHE A 85 13.61 -35.02 5.10
C PHE A 85 14.39 -33.73 5.41
N SER A 86 14.98 -33.10 4.40
CA SER A 86 15.77 -31.89 4.55
C SER A 86 14.98 -30.63 4.21
N GLY A 87 15.44 -29.48 4.71
CA GLY A 87 14.83 -28.17 4.42
C GLY A 87 13.33 -28.15 4.74
N LYS A 88 12.50 -27.80 3.75
CA LYS A 88 11.03 -27.75 3.91
C LYS A 88 10.36 -29.12 4.07
N LEU A 89 11.10 -30.21 3.91
CA LEU A 89 10.63 -31.59 4.13
C LEU A 89 11.04 -32.13 5.51
N ASP A 90 11.62 -31.31 6.39
CA ASP A 90 12.00 -31.74 7.73
C ASP A 90 10.78 -31.87 8.66
N LEU A 91 10.14 -33.05 8.61
CA LEU A 91 8.97 -33.40 9.42
C LEU A 91 9.28 -33.32 10.93
N ILE A 92 10.44 -33.78 11.36
CA ILE A 92 10.81 -33.84 12.78
C ILE A 92 10.99 -32.42 13.34
N ARG A 93 11.69 -31.54 12.62
CA ARG A 93 11.81 -30.14 13.02
C ARG A 93 10.45 -29.47 13.10
N PHE A 94 9.56 -29.72 12.13
CA PHE A 94 8.21 -29.17 12.17
C PHE A 94 7.42 -29.62 13.40
N LEU A 95 7.39 -30.93 13.68
CA LEU A 95 6.71 -31.49 14.86
C LEU A 95 7.27 -30.96 16.18
N LYS A 96 8.60 -30.83 16.30
CA LYS A 96 9.25 -30.22 17.47
C LYS A 96 8.91 -28.74 17.60
N THR A 97 8.74 -28.02 16.50
CA THR A 97 8.32 -26.61 16.54
C THR A 97 6.91 -26.49 17.12
N ILE A 98 5.99 -27.39 16.75
CA ILE A 98 4.62 -27.44 17.31
C ILE A 98 4.66 -27.75 18.80
N GLN A 99 5.49 -28.73 19.20
CA GLN A 99 5.70 -29.08 20.61
C GLN A 99 6.24 -27.91 21.43
N ASN A 100 7.21 -27.16 20.90
CA ASN A 100 7.81 -26.01 21.58
C ASN A 100 6.79 -24.88 21.81
N GLU A 101 5.85 -24.72 20.89
CA GLU A 101 4.72 -23.79 21.04
C GLU A 101 3.62 -24.35 21.95
N GLY A 102 3.73 -25.61 22.42
CA GLY A 102 2.78 -26.21 23.37
C GLY A 102 1.45 -26.62 22.76
N LEU A 103 1.40 -26.88 21.45
CA LEU A 103 0.24 -27.40 20.74
C LEU A 103 0.32 -28.92 20.56
N TYR A 104 -0.84 -29.56 20.44
CA TYR A 104 -0.92 -30.98 20.07
C TYR A 104 -0.81 -31.18 18.55
N VAL A 105 -0.64 -32.43 18.11
CA VAL A 105 -0.56 -32.79 16.70
C VAL A 105 -1.52 -33.91 16.33
N VAL A 106 -2.20 -33.76 15.19
CA VAL A 106 -2.87 -34.83 14.45
C VAL A 106 -1.99 -35.17 13.23
N LEU A 107 -1.31 -36.31 13.28
CA LEU A 107 -0.34 -36.70 12.23
C LEU A 107 -1.00 -37.60 11.18
N ARG A 108 -1.15 -37.11 9.96
CA ARG A 108 -1.78 -37.85 8.86
C ARG A 108 -0.73 -38.48 7.96
N ILE A 109 -0.38 -39.72 8.27
CA ILE A 109 0.68 -40.47 7.56
C ILE A 109 0.17 -41.07 6.24
N GLY A 110 -1.15 -41.36 6.18
CA GLY A 110 -1.79 -42.17 5.15
C GLY A 110 -1.33 -41.91 3.72
N PRO A 111 -1.33 -42.95 2.86
CA PRO A 111 -0.62 -42.88 1.59
C PRO A 111 -1.29 -41.93 0.59
N TYR A 112 -2.58 -41.65 0.81
CA TYR A 112 -3.36 -40.69 0.07
C TYR A 112 -3.58 -39.41 0.90
N ALA A 113 -3.12 -38.28 0.38
CA ALA A 113 -3.34 -36.94 0.92
C ALA A 113 -4.28 -36.16 0.00
N CYS A 114 -5.54 -35.99 0.43
CA CYS A 114 -6.59 -35.26 -0.31
C CYS A 114 -6.53 -33.74 -0.07
N ALA A 115 -5.30 -33.19 0.02
CA ALA A 115 -5.05 -31.76 0.21
C ALA A 115 -4.60 -31.09 -1.09
N GLU A 116 -5.25 -31.46 -2.21
CA GLU A 116 -4.92 -31.02 -3.58
C GLU A 116 -3.42 -31.14 -3.91
N TRP A 117 -2.81 -32.24 -3.47
CA TRP A 117 -1.40 -32.52 -3.70
C TRP A 117 -1.20 -33.36 -4.96
N ASN A 118 -0.06 -33.19 -5.63
CA ASN A 118 0.22 -33.92 -6.87
C ASN A 118 0.09 -35.43 -6.66
N TYR A 119 -0.67 -36.08 -7.55
CA TYR A 119 -1.00 -37.51 -7.51
C TYR A 119 -1.54 -38.01 -6.16
N GLY A 120 -2.22 -37.14 -5.40
CA GLY A 120 -2.75 -37.47 -4.07
C GLY A 120 -1.69 -37.86 -3.06
N GLY A 121 -0.44 -37.43 -3.24
CA GLY A 121 0.68 -37.83 -2.39
C GLY A 121 1.39 -39.12 -2.81
N PHE A 122 0.91 -39.87 -3.82
CA PHE A 122 1.59 -41.08 -4.27
C PHE A 122 2.84 -40.80 -5.11
N PRO A 123 3.98 -41.47 -4.85
CA PRO A 123 5.12 -41.40 -5.75
C PRO A 123 4.82 -41.96 -7.15
N VAL A 124 5.20 -41.23 -8.19
CA VAL A 124 4.95 -41.63 -9.60
C VAL A 124 5.63 -42.96 -9.93
N TRP A 125 6.78 -43.27 -9.33
CA TRP A 125 7.49 -44.53 -9.57
C TRP A 125 6.69 -45.77 -9.14
N LEU A 126 5.73 -45.65 -8.21
CA LEU A 126 4.85 -46.76 -7.87
C LEU A 126 4.02 -47.19 -9.08
N HIS A 127 3.52 -46.24 -9.88
CA HIS A 127 2.72 -46.51 -11.09
C HIS A 127 3.51 -47.34 -12.12
N ASN A 128 4.83 -47.13 -12.18
CA ASN A 128 5.70 -47.81 -13.12
C ASN A 128 6.06 -49.24 -12.69
N MET A 129 5.61 -49.70 -11.51
CA MET A 129 5.81 -51.07 -11.07
C MET A 129 4.85 -52.02 -11.82
N PRO A 130 5.34 -53.15 -12.37
CA PRO A 130 4.48 -54.10 -13.08
C PRO A 130 3.30 -54.58 -12.24
N GLY A 131 2.09 -54.48 -12.80
CA GLY A 131 0.86 -54.95 -12.14
C GLY A 131 0.40 -54.12 -10.95
N MET A 132 0.87 -52.87 -10.80
CA MET A 132 0.50 -51.99 -9.70
C MET A 132 -0.98 -51.58 -9.75
N VAL A 133 -1.68 -51.71 -8.63
CA VAL A 133 -3.04 -51.18 -8.44
C VAL A 133 -3.13 -50.55 -7.04
N PHE A 134 -3.27 -49.22 -6.99
CA PHE A 134 -3.28 -48.48 -5.73
C PHE A 134 -4.54 -48.70 -4.91
N ARG A 135 -4.41 -48.59 -3.59
CA ARG A 135 -5.52 -48.62 -2.63
C ARG A 135 -6.40 -49.87 -2.82
N THR A 136 -5.73 -51.01 -3.00
CA THR A 136 -6.33 -52.36 -3.12
C THR A 136 -5.47 -53.38 -2.38
N THR A 137 -5.88 -54.65 -2.38
CA THR A 137 -5.11 -55.79 -1.87
C THR A 137 -3.93 -56.21 -2.77
N ASN A 138 -3.51 -55.36 -3.72
CA ASN A 138 -2.30 -55.58 -4.48
C ASN A 138 -1.09 -55.70 -3.55
N LYS A 139 -0.42 -56.86 -3.57
CA LYS A 139 0.68 -57.14 -2.64
C LYS A 139 1.84 -56.16 -2.78
N ALA A 140 2.23 -55.80 -4.00
CA ALA A 140 3.33 -54.86 -4.22
C ALA A 140 3.00 -53.47 -3.65
N TYR A 141 1.77 -52.98 -3.85
CA TYR A 141 1.30 -51.73 -3.25
C TYR A 141 1.33 -51.77 -1.71
N MET A 142 0.74 -52.82 -1.12
CA MET A 142 0.67 -52.98 0.34
C MET A 142 2.07 -53.06 0.97
N ASP A 143 2.98 -53.81 0.35
CA ASP A 143 4.37 -53.93 0.81
C ASP A 143 5.07 -52.56 0.76
N GLU A 144 4.87 -51.76 -0.30
CA GLU A 144 5.47 -50.41 -0.38
C GLU A 144 4.86 -49.42 0.62
N MET A 145 3.53 -49.42 0.77
CA MET A 145 2.84 -48.57 1.75
C MET A 145 3.29 -48.92 3.17
N GLN A 146 3.35 -50.20 3.51
CA GLN A 146 3.80 -50.65 4.83
C GLN A 146 5.23 -50.20 5.10
N ASN A 147 6.15 -50.30 4.14
CA ASN A 147 7.53 -49.84 4.30
C ASN A 147 7.59 -48.33 4.57
N PHE A 148 6.87 -47.51 3.80
CA PHE A 148 6.84 -46.06 4.01
C PHE A 148 6.22 -45.67 5.36
N THR A 149 5.06 -46.22 5.69
CA THR A 149 4.38 -45.92 6.97
C THR A 149 5.23 -46.36 8.17
N THR A 150 5.84 -47.55 8.12
CA THR A 150 6.73 -48.06 9.18
C THR A 150 7.91 -47.12 9.38
N MET A 151 8.56 -46.69 8.28
CA MET A 151 9.69 -45.76 8.35
C MET A 151 9.30 -44.41 9.00
N ILE A 152 8.16 -43.83 8.62
CA ILE A 152 7.68 -42.57 9.24
C ILE A 152 7.43 -42.77 10.73
N VAL A 153 6.74 -43.86 11.11
CA VAL A 153 6.46 -44.16 12.52
C VAL A 153 7.75 -44.38 13.31
N ASP A 154 8.70 -45.13 12.79
CA ASP A 154 9.98 -45.38 13.46
C ASP A 154 10.78 -44.09 13.65
N MET A 155 10.78 -43.20 12.66
CA MET A 155 11.41 -41.89 12.75
C MET A 155 10.79 -41.03 13.85
N VAL A 156 9.46 -40.99 13.91
CA VAL A 156 8.71 -40.23 14.93
C VAL A 156 8.88 -40.84 16.33
N LYS A 157 8.87 -42.18 16.44
CA LYS A 157 9.11 -42.91 17.70
C LYS A 157 10.53 -42.69 18.23
N LYS A 158 11.53 -42.69 17.36
CA LYS A 158 12.93 -42.44 17.74
C LYS A 158 13.11 -41.09 18.43
N GLU A 159 12.34 -40.09 18.00
CA GLU A 159 12.32 -38.74 18.56
C GLU A 159 11.31 -38.57 19.70
N LYS A 160 10.62 -39.64 20.12
CA LYS A 160 9.62 -39.66 21.20
C LYS A 160 8.46 -38.67 21.01
N LEU A 161 8.02 -38.48 19.76
CA LEU A 161 7.05 -37.45 19.41
C LEU A 161 5.58 -37.89 19.55
N PHE A 162 5.30 -39.17 19.82
CA PHE A 162 3.97 -39.62 20.21
C PHE A 162 3.66 -39.22 21.66
N ALA A 163 2.41 -38.86 21.96
CA ALA A 163 1.99 -38.46 23.31
C ALA A 163 2.27 -39.55 24.36
N SER A 164 2.10 -40.82 23.99
CA SER A 164 2.50 -41.99 24.79
C SER A 164 3.99 -42.02 25.17
N GLN A 165 4.83 -41.24 24.50
CA GLN A 165 6.27 -41.11 24.70
C GLN A 165 6.68 -39.72 25.24
N GLY A 166 5.70 -38.83 25.48
CA GLY A 166 5.90 -37.46 25.95
C GLY A 166 5.92 -36.38 24.86
N GLY A 167 5.56 -36.73 23.62
CA GLY A 167 5.51 -35.81 22.48
C GLY A 167 4.13 -35.21 22.20
N PRO A 168 3.99 -34.35 21.16
CA PRO A 168 2.76 -33.62 20.91
C PRO A 168 1.69 -34.44 20.14
N ILE A 169 2.04 -35.56 19.52
CA ILE A 169 1.11 -36.28 18.62
C ILE A 169 0.08 -37.07 19.43
N ILE A 170 -1.19 -36.67 19.33
CA ILE A 170 -2.31 -37.27 20.07
C ILE A 170 -3.20 -38.16 19.19
N LEU A 171 -3.15 -38.01 17.87
CA LEU A 171 -3.90 -38.83 16.92
C LEU A 171 -3.05 -39.11 15.68
N ALA A 172 -3.20 -40.28 15.09
CA ALA A 172 -2.55 -40.66 13.84
C ALA A 172 -3.58 -41.13 12.79
N GLN A 173 -3.39 -40.82 11.51
CA GLN A 173 -4.28 -41.26 10.43
C GLN A 173 -3.56 -42.15 9.43
N ILE A 174 -4.17 -43.29 9.10
CA ILE A 174 -3.61 -44.30 8.17
C ILE A 174 -4.20 -44.22 6.75
N GLU A 175 -5.43 -43.74 6.59
CA GLU A 175 -6.11 -43.69 5.29
C GLU A 175 -7.12 -42.54 5.25
N ASN A 176 -7.39 -41.99 4.07
CA ASN A 176 -8.18 -40.78 3.86
C ASN A 176 -9.22 -40.93 2.76
N GLU A 177 -10.50 -40.70 3.06
CA GLU A 177 -11.59 -40.66 2.08
C GLU A 177 -11.77 -41.91 1.21
N TYR A 178 -11.24 -43.05 1.63
CA TYR A 178 -11.39 -44.28 0.85
C TYR A 178 -12.84 -44.76 0.82
N GLY A 179 -13.62 -44.54 1.88
CA GLY A 179 -15.04 -44.91 1.94
C GLY A 179 -15.87 -44.32 0.80
N ASN A 180 -15.51 -43.13 0.31
CA ASN A 180 -16.17 -42.47 -0.82
C ASN A 180 -15.91 -43.17 -2.16
N VAL A 181 -14.83 -43.93 -2.27
CA VAL A 181 -14.39 -44.60 -3.50
C VAL A 181 -14.33 -46.13 -3.37
N MET A 182 -14.72 -46.69 -2.23
CA MET A 182 -14.63 -48.13 -1.94
C MET A 182 -15.62 -48.96 -2.75
N GLY A 183 -16.79 -48.40 -3.09
CA GLY A 183 -17.90 -49.11 -3.74
C GLY A 183 -17.50 -49.99 -4.94
N PRO A 184 -16.81 -49.43 -5.96
CA PRO A 184 -16.33 -50.19 -7.13
C PRO A 184 -15.39 -51.36 -6.81
N TYR A 185 -14.69 -51.35 -5.67
CA TYR A 185 -13.74 -52.41 -5.27
C TYR A 185 -14.41 -53.56 -4.51
N GLY A 186 -15.65 -53.39 -4.04
CA GLY A 186 -16.42 -54.41 -3.32
C GLY A 186 -15.64 -55.01 -2.13
N GLU A 187 -15.65 -56.35 -2.03
CA GLU A 187 -14.97 -57.08 -0.95
C GLU A 187 -13.45 -56.88 -0.95
N SER A 188 -12.83 -56.61 -2.10
CA SER A 188 -11.38 -56.32 -2.14
C SER A 188 -11.04 -54.98 -1.48
N GLY A 189 -11.92 -53.98 -1.58
CA GLY A 189 -11.77 -52.70 -0.88
C GLY A 189 -11.92 -52.83 0.63
N LYS A 190 -12.88 -53.64 1.10
CA LYS A 190 -13.02 -53.96 2.53
C LYS A 190 -11.81 -54.72 3.07
N ALA A 191 -11.29 -55.67 2.30
CA ALA A 191 -10.08 -56.41 2.66
C ALA A 191 -8.87 -55.48 2.76
N TYR A 192 -8.73 -54.50 1.86
CA TYR A 192 -7.69 -53.47 1.91
C TYR A 192 -7.81 -52.61 3.19
N ILE A 193 -8.98 -52.06 3.50
CA ILE A 193 -9.18 -51.25 4.70
C ILE A 193 -8.95 -52.02 6.00
N LYS A 194 -9.38 -53.29 6.04
CA LYS A 194 -9.07 -54.18 7.17
C LYS A 194 -7.57 -54.41 7.31
N TRP A 195 -6.85 -54.57 6.20
CA TRP A 195 -5.39 -54.66 6.21
C TRP A 195 -4.74 -53.36 6.69
N CYS A 196 -5.17 -52.17 6.23
CA CYS A 196 -4.67 -50.88 6.71
C CYS A 196 -4.83 -50.73 8.22
N ALA A 197 -6.01 -51.08 8.76
CA ALA A 197 -6.28 -51.02 10.19
C ALA A 197 -5.38 -51.96 11.00
N ASN A 198 -5.17 -53.19 10.51
CA ASN A 198 -4.28 -54.16 11.16
C ASN A 198 -2.81 -53.71 11.11
N MET A 199 -2.38 -53.17 9.96
CA MET A 199 -1.02 -52.64 9.78
C MET A 199 -0.77 -51.47 10.72
N ALA A 200 -1.67 -50.48 10.77
CA ALA A 200 -1.58 -49.34 11.69
C ALA A 200 -1.50 -49.77 13.17
N GLN A 201 -2.32 -50.73 13.59
CA GLN A 201 -2.29 -51.27 14.95
C GLN A 201 -0.96 -51.97 15.26
N SER A 202 -0.43 -52.74 14.31
CA SER A 202 0.84 -53.46 14.50
C SER A 202 2.03 -52.53 14.74
N LEU A 203 1.92 -51.26 14.34
CA LEU A 203 2.96 -50.24 14.56
C LEU A 203 3.00 -49.70 15.99
N ASP A 204 2.00 -49.99 16.84
CA ASP A 204 1.97 -49.69 18.28
C ASP A 204 2.44 -48.27 18.65
N VAL A 205 1.77 -47.25 18.10
CA VAL A 205 2.13 -45.83 18.32
C VAL A 205 1.65 -45.29 19.67
N GLY A 206 0.85 -46.05 20.42
CA GLY A 206 0.32 -45.68 21.73
C GLY A 206 -0.69 -44.53 21.73
N VAL A 207 -1.18 -44.10 20.57
CA VAL A 207 -2.26 -43.11 20.41
C VAL A 207 -3.34 -43.64 19.47
N PRO A 208 -4.60 -43.16 19.57
CA PRO A 208 -5.67 -43.63 18.69
C PRO A 208 -5.39 -43.36 17.21
N TRP A 209 -5.77 -44.34 16.38
CA TRP A 209 -5.74 -44.20 14.92
C TRP A 209 -7.11 -43.82 14.37
N ILE A 210 -7.12 -42.92 13.39
CA ILE A 210 -8.33 -42.43 12.72
C ILE A 210 -8.35 -42.80 11.24
N MET A 211 -9.56 -42.88 10.67
CA MET A 211 -9.82 -43.02 9.24
C MET A 211 -10.90 -42.01 8.82
N CYS A 212 -10.52 -41.04 7.99
CA CYS A 212 -11.43 -39.98 7.57
C CYS A 212 -12.39 -40.46 6.47
N GLN A 213 -13.69 -40.15 6.60
CA GLN A 213 -14.76 -40.57 5.67
C GLN A 213 -14.80 -42.08 5.41
N GLN A 214 -14.54 -42.89 6.44
CA GLN A 214 -14.66 -44.35 6.40
C GLN A 214 -15.81 -44.82 7.30
N ASN A 215 -17.02 -44.89 6.75
CA ASN A 215 -18.23 -45.22 7.52
C ASN A 215 -18.17 -46.61 8.20
N ASP A 216 -17.45 -47.57 7.64
CA ASP A 216 -17.26 -48.92 8.19
C ASP A 216 -15.83 -49.16 8.70
N ALA A 217 -15.15 -48.11 9.21
CA ALA A 217 -13.81 -48.20 9.78
C ALA A 217 -13.67 -49.39 10.76
N PRO A 218 -12.71 -50.32 10.53
CA PRO A 218 -12.51 -51.49 11.39
C PRO A 218 -12.08 -51.08 12.80
N LYS A 219 -12.67 -51.69 13.83
CA LYS A 219 -12.23 -51.46 15.22
C LYS A 219 -10.77 -51.88 15.42
N PRO A 220 -9.99 -51.18 16.26
CA PRO A 220 -10.28 -49.96 17.05
C PRO A 220 -10.12 -48.62 16.31
N MET A 221 -10.09 -48.56 14.97
CA MET A 221 -9.97 -47.29 14.26
C MET A 221 -11.20 -46.40 14.50
N LEU A 222 -10.97 -45.09 14.64
CA LEU A 222 -12.03 -44.10 14.80
C LEU A 222 -12.39 -43.50 13.44
N ASN A 223 -13.65 -43.60 13.03
CA ASN A 223 -14.11 -42.89 11.84
C ASN A 223 -14.32 -41.40 12.16
N THR A 224 -13.91 -40.52 11.24
CA THR A 224 -14.10 -39.07 11.37
C THR A 224 -14.79 -38.50 10.14
N CYS A 225 -15.33 -37.29 10.27
CA CYS A 225 -15.94 -36.56 9.18
C CYS A 225 -15.03 -35.43 8.69
N ASN A 226 -15.08 -35.17 7.38
CA ASN A 226 -14.60 -33.95 6.76
C ASN A 226 -15.68 -33.36 5.84
N GLY A 227 -15.61 -32.07 5.55
CA GLY A 227 -16.59 -31.38 4.72
C GLY A 227 -16.92 -29.98 5.22
N PHE A 228 -17.86 -29.32 4.54
CA PHE A 228 -18.46 -28.07 5.01
C PHE A 228 -19.42 -28.28 6.19
N TYR A 229 -20.04 -29.46 6.25
CA TYR A 229 -21.03 -29.81 7.25
C TYR A 229 -20.81 -31.26 7.70
N CYS A 230 -20.72 -31.46 9.01
CA CYS A 230 -20.58 -32.76 9.65
C CYS A 230 -21.64 -32.97 10.76
N ASP A 231 -22.69 -32.14 10.75
CA ASP A 231 -23.83 -32.18 11.67
C ASP A 231 -24.53 -33.55 11.66
N ASN A 232 -24.71 -34.13 10.46
CA ASN A 232 -25.33 -35.44 10.27
C ASN A 232 -24.39 -36.63 10.45
N PHE A 233 -23.10 -36.39 10.74
CA PHE A 233 -22.17 -37.48 10.96
C PHE A 233 -22.48 -38.24 12.25
N VAL A 234 -22.54 -39.56 12.13
CA VAL A 234 -22.70 -40.50 13.25
C VAL A 234 -21.52 -41.48 13.25
N PRO A 235 -20.72 -41.52 14.32
CA PRO A 235 -19.64 -42.49 14.44
C PRO A 235 -20.16 -43.92 14.33
N ASN A 236 -19.36 -44.82 13.75
CA ASN A 236 -19.76 -46.21 13.52
C ASN A 236 -19.68 -47.09 14.78
N ASN A 237 -19.26 -46.50 15.90
CA ASN A 237 -19.11 -47.14 17.20
C ASN A 237 -19.57 -46.18 18.31
N PRO A 238 -20.43 -46.63 19.24
CA PRO A 238 -20.92 -45.80 20.36
C PRO A 238 -19.82 -45.22 21.25
N ASN A 239 -18.63 -45.84 21.28
CA ASN A 239 -17.48 -45.36 22.07
C ASN A 239 -16.57 -44.41 21.28
N THR A 240 -16.88 -44.09 20.04
CA THR A 240 -16.13 -43.13 19.22
C THR A 240 -16.78 -41.74 19.34
N PRO A 241 -16.02 -40.69 19.71
CA PRO A 241 -16.56 -39.35 19.77
C PRO A 241 -16.85 -38.80 18.37
N LYS A 242 -17.80 -37.86 18.26
CA LYS A 242 -17.99 -37.10 17.02
C LYS A 242 -16.78 -36.20 16.77
N MET A 243 -16.10 -36.40 15.65
CA MET A 243 -14.90 -35.65 15.29
C MET A 243 -15.02 -35.11 13.86
N TRP A 244 -14.83 -33.80 13.73
CA TRP A 244 -14.78 -33.08 12.46
C TRP A 244 -13.33 -32.70 12.17
N THR A 245 -12.61 -33.59 11.48
CA THR A 245 -11.15 -33.48 11.36
C THR A 245 -10.71 -32.61 10.18
N GLU A 246 -11.60 -32.27 9.23
CA GLU A 246 -11.36 -31.14 8.29
C GLU A 246 -12.65 -30.37 8.03
N ASN A 247 -12.73 -29.16 8.58
CA ASN A 247 -13.74 -28.17 8.23
C ASN A 247 -13.27 -27.37 7.01
N TRP A 248 -13.95 -27.55 5.88
CA TRP A 248 -13.60 -26.82 4.67
C TRP A 248 -14.01 -25.35 4.81
N THR A 249 -13.02 -24.47 4.99
CA THR A 249 -13.23 -23.02 5.07
C THR A 249 -13.45 -22.37 3.69
N GLY A 250 -13.18 -23.12 2.61
CA GLY A 250 -13.46 -22.79 1.21
C GLY A 250 -13.11 -23.95 0.26
N TRP A 251 -13.53 -23.88 -1.01
CA TRP A 251 -13.33 -24.95 -2.00
C TRP A 251 -12.92 -24.42 -3.38
N PHE A 252 -12.10 -25.17 -4.12
CA PHE A 252 -11.60 -24.79 -5.43
C PHE A 252 -12.70 -24.84 -6.52
N LYS A 253 -12.77 -23.80 -7.36
CA LYS A 253 -13.74 -23.65 -8.47
C LYS A 253 -13.64 -24.72 -9.57
N GLN A 254 -12.57 -25.52 -9.60
CA GLN A 254 -12.21 -26.38 -10.73
C GLN A 254 -13.05 -27.68 -10.84
N TRP A 255 -13.87 -28.00 -9.84
CA TRP A 255 -14.69 -29.23 -9.78
C TRP A 255 -16.20 -28.98 -9.61
N GLY A 256 -16.72 -27.85 -10.10
CA GLY A 256 -18.17 -27.63 -10.30
C GLY A 256 -19.04 -27.46 -9.04
N GLY A 257 -18.48 -27.47 -7.83
CA GLY A 257 -19.21 -27.24 -6.57
C GLY A 257 -19.23 -25.78 -6.14
N LYS A 258 -20.40 -25.28 -5.69
CA LYS A 258 -20.57 -23.93 -5.12
C LYS A 258 -20.10 -23.89 -3.67
N ASN A 259 -19.39 -22.83 -3.29
CA ASN A 259 -18.81 -22.64 -1.96
C ASN A 259 -19.84 -22.01 -1.00
N PRO A 260 -20.17 -22.61 0.17
CA PRO A 260 -20.95 -21.97 1.22
C PRO A 260 -20.02 -21.21 2.18
N HIS A 261 -20.03 -19.87 2.16
CA HIS A 261 -19.35 -19.07 3.19
C HIS A 261 -20.29 -18.76 4.35
N ARG A 262 -19.75 -18.91 5.56
CA ARG A 262 -20.38 -18.80 6.87
C ARG A 262 -20.50 -17.30 7.24
N THR A 263 -21.70 -16.75 7.21
CA THR A 263 -22.03 -15.48 7.89
C THR A 263 -23.07 -15.77 8.97
N THR A 264 -22.73 -15.41 10.20
CA THR A 264 -23.59 -15.41 11.38
C THR A 264 -24.69 -14.36 11.21
N GLU A 265 -25.94 -14.82 11.27
CA GLU A 265 -27.12 -14.24 11.94
C GLU A 265 -28.40 -14.57 11.17
N ASP A 266 -29.36 -15.13 11.91
CA ASP A 266 -30.66 -15.62 11.45
C ASP A 266 -31.56 -14.47 10.99
N GLU A 267 -32.07 -14.51 9.75
CA GLU A 267 -33.45 -14.12 9.42
C GLU A 267 -33.86 -14.59 8.00
N LEU A 268 -35.14 -14.90 7.85
CA LEU A 268 -35.79 -15.55 6.70
C LEU A 268 -35.59 -14.82 5.35
N LEU A 269 -35.13 -15.49 4.28
CA LEU A 269 -35.77 -15.58 2.94
C LEU A 269 -34.84 -16.19 1.85
N ILE A 270 -35.46 -17.01 0.98
CA ILE A 270 -35.16 -17.29 -0.44
C ILE A 270 -33.79 -17.88 -0.81
N ILE A 271 -33.89 -19.11 -1.32
CA ILE A 271 -32.89 -19.88 -2.06
C ILE A 271 -32.26 -19.02 -3.19
N ILE A 272 -30.97 -18.67 -3.07
CA ILE A 272 -30.18 -18.13 -4.20
C ILE A 272 -29.12 -19.15 -4.62
N ILE A 273 -29.39 -19.76 -5.77
CA ILE A 273 -28.55 -20.68 -6.54
C ILE A 273 -27.27 -19.94 -6.95
N CYS A 274 -26.11 -19.98 -6.26
CA CYS A 274 -24.90 -19.18 -6.64
C CYS A 274 -24.27 -19.54 -8.01
N SER A 275 -24.93 -19.14 -9.09
CA SER A 275 -24.35 -18.87 -10.40
C SER A 275 -23.32 -17.75 -10.19
N VAL A 276 -22.39 -17.53 -11.12
CA VAL A 276 -21.68 -16.24 -11.15
C VAL A 276 -22.74 -15.21 -11.50
N TYR A 277 -23.45 -14.68 -10.49
CA TYR A 277 -24.44 -13.65 -10.72
C TYR A 277 -23.70 -12.34 -10.91
N ALA A 278 -24.09 -11.64 -11.97
CA ALA A 278 -23.89 -10.21 -12.06
C ALA A 278 -24.34 -9.57 -10.74
N THR A 279 -23.46 -8.80 -10.10
CA THR A 279 -23.85 -7.89 -9.04
C THR A 279 -24.52 -6.68 -9.70
N ILE A 280 -25.74 -6.37 -9.27
CA ILE A 280 -26.49 -5.25 -9.80
C ILE A 280 -26.09 -4.01 -9.02
N VAL A 281 -25.38 -3.10 -9.69
CA VAL A 281 -25.05 -1.79 -9.12
C VAL A 281 -25.99 -0.75 -9.72
N SER A 282 -26.70 -0.04 -8.85
CA SER A 282 -27.61 1.05 -9.20
C SER A 282 -27.52 2.14 -8.14
N HIS A 283 -28.45 3.09 -8.17
CA HIS A 283 -28.53 4.16 -7.18
C HIS A 283 -29.95 4.72 -7.08
N ASP A 284 -30.19 5.45 -6.00
CA ASP A 284 -31.29 6.39 -5.89
C ASP A 284 -30.80 7.70 -5.26
N GLY A 285 -31.73 8.61 -4.95
CA GLY A 285 -31.40 9.90 -4.34
C GLY A 285 -30.72 9.83 -2.97
N ARG A 286 -30.68 8.66 -2.33
CA ARG A 286 -30.04 8.47 -1.02
C ARG A 286 -28.68 7.81 -1.13
N ALA A 287 -28.55 6.68 -1.84
CA ALA A 287 -27.30 5.92 -1.85
C ALA A 287 -27.06 5.15 -3.16
N ILE A 288 -25.83 4.68 -3.33
CA ILE A 288 -25.53 3.57 -4.24
C ILE A 288 -26.19 2.31 -3.68
N THR A 289 -26.79 1.52 -4.57
CA THR A 289 -27.37 0.23 -4.21
C THR A 289 -26.56 -0.90 -4.83
N ILE A 290 -26.23 -1.91 -4.03
CA ILE A 290 -25.59 -3.14 -4.47
C ILE A 290 -26.58 -4.28 -4.21
N ASP A 291 -26.97 -4.98 -5.27
CA ASP A 291 -27.99 -6.04 -5.24
C ASP A 291 -29.28 -5.59 -4.55
N GLY A 292 -29.72 -4.38 -4.89
CA GLY A 292 -30.95 -3.76 -4.35
C GLY A 292 -30.83 -3.14 -2.96
N HIS A 293 -29.69 -3.29 -2.27
CA HIS A 293 -29.48 -2.76 -0.93
C HIS A 293 -28.67 -1.47 -0.98
N ARG A 294 -29.20 -0.38 -0.40
CA ARG A 294 -28.44 0.86 -0.20
C ARG A 294 -27.24 0.60 0.72
N ARG A 295 -26.08 1.16 0.37
CA ARG A 295 -24.81 0.98 1.10
C ARG A 295 -24.22 2.30 1.56
N VAL A 296 -23.55 2.27 2.71
CA VAL A 296 -22.50 3.22 3.05
C VAL A 296 -21.21 2.69 2.44
N LEU A 297 -20.53 3.51 1.65
CA LEU A 297 -19.32 3.12 0.96
C LEU A 297 -18.16 4.02 1.35
N LEU A 298 -17.17 3.42 2.00
CA LEU A 298 -15.90 4.03 2.35
C LEU A 298 -14.83 3.53 1.39
N SER A 299 -14.20 4.44 0.67
CA SER A 299 -13.23 4.16 -0.39
C SER A 299 -11.89 4.84 -0.08
N GLY A 300 -10.82 4.32 -0.68
CA GLY A 300 -9.50 4.94 -0.58
C GLY A 300 -8.72 4.85 -1.88
N SER A 301 -8.07 5.96 -2.24
CA SER A 301 -7.26 6.02 -3.45
C SER A 301 -5.93 5.32 -3.26
N ILE A 302 -5.63 4.37 -4.13
CA ILE A 302 -4.32 3.71 -4.27
C ILE A 302 -3.99 3.65 -5.77
N HIS A 303 -3.01 4.45 -6.20
CA HIS A 303 -2.59 4.47 -7.60
C HIS A 303 -1.59 3.35 -7.86
N TYR A 304 -1.99 2.36 -8.66
CA TYR A 304 -1.16 1.18 -8.94
C TYR A 304 0.27 1.48 -9.42
N PRO A 305 0.55 2.53 -10.25
CA PRO A 305 1.92 2.81 -10.68
C PRO A 305 2.79 3.52 -9.62
N ARG A 306 2.20 4.01 -8.53
CA ARG A 306 2.91 4.67 -7.42
C ARG A 306 3.38 3.70 -6.34
N SER A 307 3.13 2.40 -6.52
CA SER A 307 3.61 1.31 -5.69
C SER A 307 4.03 0.13 -6.59
N THR A 308 4.60 -0.93 -6.01
CA THR A 308 5.02 -2.11 -6.79
C THR A 308 3.96 -3.22 -6.73
N PRO A 309 3.90 -4.14 -7.71
CA PRO A 309 2.99 -5.28 -7.68
C PRO A 309 3.12 -6.17 -6.44
N GLU A 310 4.29 -6.16 -5.80
CA GLU A 310 4.54 -6.90 -4.55
C GLU A 310 3.97 -6.18 -3.33
N MET A 311 3.78 -4.85 -3.39
CA MET A 311 3.15 -4.07 -2.31
C MET A 311 1.62 -4.09 -2.36
N TRP A 312 1.02 -4.21 -3.56
CA TRP A 312 -0.44 -4.09 -3.70
C TRP A 312 -1.26 -4.97 -2.76
N PRO A 313 -0.96 -6.28 -2.58
CA PRO A 313 -1.76 -7.11 -1.67
C PRO A 313 -1.74 -6.60 -0.23
N ASP A 314 -0.57 -6.19 0.27
CA ASP A 314 -0.43 -5.66 1.64
C ASP A 314 -1.15 -4.31 1.81
N LEU A 315 -1.01 -3.41 0.84
CA LEU A 315 -1.70 -2.11 0.85
C LEU A 315 -3.22 -2.26 0.83
N ILE A 316 -3.75 -3.13 -0.04
CA ILE A 316 -5.18 -3.40 -0.18
C ILE A 316 -5.71 -4.11 1.08
N LYS A 317 -4.97 -5.06 1.61
CA LYS A 317 -5.32 -5.75 2.86
C LYS A 317 -5.38 -4.78 4.05
N LYS A 318 -4.37 -3.92 4.23
CA LYS A 318 -4.39 -2.86 5.25
C LYS A 318 -5.56 -1.91 5.05
N SER A 319 -5.92 -1.60 3.81
CA SER A 319 -7.08 -0.75 3.51
C SER A 319 -8.40 -1.41 3.94
N LYS A 320 -8.56 -2.72 3.67
CA LYS A 320 -9.69 -3.51 4.17
C LYS A 320 -9.72 -3.56 5.71
N GLU A 321 -8.58 -3.85 6.34
CA GLU A 321 -8.44 -3.88 7.80
C GLU A 321 -8.67 -2.50 8.44
N GLY A 322 -8.49 -1.43 7.66
CA GLY A 322 -8.79 -0.06 8.01
C GLY A 322 -10.27 0.32 7.84
N GLY A 323 -11.13 -0.60 7.39
CA GLY A 323 -12.58 -0.40 7.28
C GLY A 323 -13.07 0.13 5.93
N LEU A 324 -12.23 0.12 4.88
CA LEU A 324 -12.68 0.49 3.54
C LEU A 324 -13.48 -0.64 2.89
N ASP A 325 -14.46 -0.28 2.06
CA ASP A 325 -15.25 -1.16 1.20
C ASP A 325 -14.72 -1.18 -0.24
N ALA A 326 -14.03 -0.12 -0.67
CA ALA A 326 -13.58 0.03 -2.04
C ALA A 326 -12.17 0.65 -2.16
N ILE A 327 -11.49 0.34 -3.26
CA ILE A 327 -10.27 1.02 -3.68
C ILE A 327 -10.54 1.83 -4.94
N GLU A 328 -10.16 3.10 -4.91
CA GLU A 328 -10.23 3.99 -6.07
C GLU A 328 -8.87 4.09 -6.76
N THR A 329 -8.85 4.12 -8.09
CA THR A 329 -7.63 4.46 -8.84
C THR A 329 -7.96 5.17 -10.16
N TYR A 330 -7.10 6.13 -10.52
CA TYR A 330 -7.03 6.63 -11.90
C TYR A 330 -6.43 5.59 -12.87
N VAL A 331 -6.64 5.79 -14.16
CA VAL A 331 -5.87 5.16 -15.25
C VAL A 331 -4.92 6.19 -15.89
N PHE A 332 -3.65 5.83 -16.07
CA PHE A 332 -2.60 6.77 -16.48
C PHE A 332 -2.23 6.58 -17.96
N TRP A 333 -2.91 7.28 -18.86
CA TRP A 333 -2.78 7.08 -20.32
C TRP A 333 -1.34 7.25 -20.83
N ASN A 334 -0.62 8.28 -20.41
CA ASN A 334 0.76 8.52 -20.82
C ASN A 334 1.72 7.36 -20.47
N ALA A 335 1.49 6.68 -19.34
CA ALA A 335 2.29 5.54 -18.91
C ALA A 335 1.92 4.29 -19.69
N HIS A 336 0.63 4.11 -20.00
CA HIS A 336 0.15 2.98 -20.79
C HIS A 336 0.40 3.11 -22.29
N GLU A 337 0.51 4.31 -22.86
CA GLU A 337 0.76 4.54 -24.29
C GLU A 337 1.90 5.56 -24.48
N PRO A 338 3.14 5.23 -24.04
CA PRO A 338 4.27 6.15 -24.10
C PRO A 338 4.63 6.55 -25.53
N THR A 339 4.35 5.66 -26.49
CA THR A 339 4.38 5.93 -27.93
C THR A 339 3.02 5.57 -28.51
N ARG A 340 2.50 6.40 -29.44
CA ARG A 340 1.18 6.20 -30.04
C ARG A 340 1.03 4.78 -30.59
N ARG A 341 -0.02 4.10 -30.13
CA ARG A 341 -0.41 2.69 -30.38
C ARG A 341 0.56 1.63 -29.88
N GLN A 342 1.51 1.98 -29.01
CA GLN A 342 2.36 1.03 -28.32
C GLN A 342 2.02 1.03 -26.85
N TYR A 343 1.37 -0.05 -26.40
CA TYR A 343 0.82 -0.12 -25.07
C TYR A 343 1.69 -0.94 -24.09
N ASP A 344 1.76 -0.49 -22.84
CA ASP A 344 2.41 -1.22 -21.74
C ASP A 344 1.45 -1.40 -20.56
N PHE A 345 1.19 -2.66 -20.21
CA PHE A 345 0.41 -3.10 -19.06
C PHE A 345 1.19 -4.12 -18.22
N SER A 346 2.52 -4.02 -18.20
CA SER A 346 3.41 -4.92 -17.47
C SER A 346 3.86 -4.33 -16.13
N GLY A 347 4.33 -5.20 -15.23
CA GLY A 347 4.89 -4.78 -13.94
C GLY A 347 3.92 -3.90 -13.15
N LYS A 348 4.38 -2.72 -12.71
CA LYS A 348 3.56 -1.74 -11.97
C LYS A 348 2.46 -1.08 -12.81
N LEU A 349 2.42 -1.31 -14.12
CA LEU A 349 1.36 -0.86 -15.03
C LEU A 349 0.33 -1.96 -15.31
N ASP A 350 0.40 -3.11 -14.65
CA ASP A 350 -0.60 -4.18 -14.81
C ASP A 350 -1.91 -3.85 -14.06
N LEU A 351 -2.75 -3.02 -14.71
CA LEU A 351 -4.06 -2.61 -14.21
C LEU A 351 -4.96 -3.80 -13.89
N ILE A 352 -4.95 -4.84 -14.73
CA ILE A 352 -5.81 -6.02 -14.56
C ILE A 352 -5.40 -6.80 -13.32
N ARG A 353 -4.10 -7.01 -13.10
CA ARG A 353 -3.59 -7.64 -11.87
C ARG A 353 -3.95 -6.82 -10.64
N PHE A 354 -3.85 -5.50 -10.70
CA PHE A 354 -4.24 -4.63 -9.59
C PHE A 354 -5.72 -4.79 -9.24
N LEU A 355 -6.61 -4.70 -10.23
CA LEU A 355 -8.06 -4.88 -10.05
C LEU A 355 -8.43 -6.27 -9.53
N LYS A 356 -7.77 -7.33 -10.03
CA LYS A 356 -7.93 -8.69 -9.50
C LYS A 356 -7.43 -8.81 -8.07
N THR A 357 -6.40 -8.06 -7.68
CA THR A 357 -5.91 -8.04 -6.30
C THR A 357 -6.95 -7.41 -5.36
N ILE A 358 -7.60 -6.32 -5.79
CA ILE A 358 -8.73 -5.73 -5.06
C ILE A 358 -9.85 -6.76 -4.88
N GLN A 359 -10.23 -7.46 -5.95
CA GLN A 359 -11.25 -8.51 -5.91
C GLN A 359 -10.88 -9.66 -4.97
N ASN A 360 -9.62 -10.12 -4.99
CA ASN A 360 -9.14 -11.23 -4.17
C ASN A 360 -9.15 -10.90 -2.67
N GLU A 361 -8.87 -9.64 -2.31
CA GLU A 361 -9.01 -9.18 -0.92
C GLU A 361 -10.48 -8.92 -0.55
N GLY A 362 -11.41 -9.00 -1.50
CA GLY A 362 -12.85 -8.87 -1.26
C GLY A 362 -13.33 -7.43 -1.09
N LEU A 363 -12.64 -6.48 -1.72
CA LEU A 363 -13.07 -5.08 -1.81
C LEU A 363 -13.69 -4.80 -3.19
N TYR A 364 -14.49 -3.74 -3.27
CA TYR A 364 -14.94 -3.15 -4.52
C TYR A 364 -13.87 -2.24 -5.13
N ALA A 365 -14.08 -1.83 -6.38
CA ALA A 365 -13.22 -0.88 -7.08
C ALA A 365 -14.02 0.30 -7.66
N VAL A 366 -13.40 1.48 -7.60
CA VAL A 366 -13.84 2.68 -8.33
C VAL A 366 -12.78 3.00 -9.38
N LEU A 367 -13.12 2.77 -10.65
CA LEU A 367 -12.16 2.91 -11.75
C LEU A 367 -12.31 4.27 -12.43
N ARG A 368 -11.40 5.20 -12.13
CA ARG A 368 -11.40 6.54 -12.71
C ARG A 368 -10.61 6.55 -14.01
N ILE A 369 -11.27 6.20 -15.11
CA ILE A 369 -10.61 6.00 -16.40
C ILE A 369 -10.01 7.31 -16.94
N GLY A 370 -10.65 8.46 -16.66
CA GLY A 370 -10.18 9.76 -17.15
C GLY A 370 -10.59 9.99 -18.61
N PRO A 371 -9.65 10.05 -19.58
CA PRO A 371 -8.22 9.74 -19.46
C PRO A 371 -7.36 10.92 -19.02
N TYR A 372 -7.94 12.12 -18.89
CA TYR A 372 -7.34 13.15 -18.05
C TYR A 372 -7.52 12.77 -16.58
N ALA A 373 -6.41 12.61 -15.86
CA ALA A 373 -6.38 12.21 -14.45
C ALA A 373 -6.06 13.37 -13.50
N CYS A 374 -5.47 14.47 -13.99
CA CYS A 374 -4.81 15.47 -13.13
C CYS A 374 -3.73 14.81 -12.24
N ALA A 375 -4.14 14.35 -11.05
CA ALA A 375 -3.45 13.45 -10.13
C ALA A 375 -2.03 13.87 -9.69
N GLU A 376 -1.67 15.15 -9.86
CA GLU A 376 -0.28 15.62 -9.82
C GLU A 376 0.66 14.76 -10.70
N TRP A 377 0.08 14.21 -11.75
CA TRP A 377 0.71 13.30 -12.67
C TRP A 377 1.12 14.05 -13.94
N ASN A 378 2.23 13.63 -14.53
CA ASN A 378 2.90 14.28 -15.63
C ASN A 378 1.91 14.51 -16.78
N TYR A 379 1.77 15.77 -17.16
CA TYR A 379 0.85 16.19 -18.22
C TYR A 379 -0.62 15.81 -18.00
N GLY A 380 -1.03 15.65 -16.73
CA GLY A 380 -2.39 15.28 -16.34
C GLY A 380 -2.77 13.86 -16.76
N GLY A 381 -1.79 13.00 -17.09
CA GLY A 381 -2.02 11.67 -17.64
C GLY A 381 -2.04 11.63 -19.17
N PHE A 382 -1.99 12.75 -19.89
CA PHE A 382 -1.96 12.71 -21.35
C PHE A 382 -0.57 12.35 -21.91
N PRO A 383 -0.49 11.49 -22.94
CA PRO A 383 0.76 11.29 -23.64
C PRO A 383 1.16 12.54 -24.44
N VAL A 384 2.44 12.90 -24.42
CA VAL A 384 2.93 14.11 -25.10
C VAL A 384 2.88 14.01 -26.63
N TRP A 385 2.86 12.79 -27.20
CA TRP A 385 2.64 12.64 -28.63
C TRP A 385 1.28 13.18 -29.09
N LEU A 386 0.29 13.25 -28.20
CA LEU A 386 -1.02 13.81 -28.50
C LEU A 386 -0.90 15.30 -28.82
N HIS A 387 -0.13 16.04 -28.02
CA HIS A 387 0.16 17.47 -28.24
C HIS A 387 0.80 17.73 -29.60
N ASN A 388 1.66 16.83 -30.06
CA ASN A 388 2.40 16.96 -31.31
C ASN A 388 1.57 16.63 -32.56
N MET A 389 0.30 16.24 -32.41
CA MET A 389 -0.60 16.04 -33.55
C MET A 389 -1.04 17.38 -34.16
N PRO A 390 -1.15 17.48 -35.51
CA PRO A 390 -1.56 18.72 -36.17
C PRO A 390 -2.93 19.22 -35.68
N GLY A 391 -2.98 20.51 -35.29
CA GLY A 391 -4.22 21.17 -34.88
C GLY A 391 -4.83 20.66 -33.58
N MET A 392 -4.05 19.97 -32.73
CA MET A 392 -4.54 19.42 -31.48
C MET A 392 -4.90 20.51 -30.45
N VAL A 393 -6.05 20.35 -29.80
CA VAL A 393 -6.47 21.12 -28.62
C VAL A 393 -7.10 20.13 -27.66
N PHE A 394 -6.65 20.10 -26.41
CA PHE A 394 -7.10 19.11 -25.45
C PHE A 394 -8.48 19.46 -24.88
N ARG A 395 -9.19 18.43 -24.41
CA ARG A 395 -10.41 18.55 -23.57
C ARG A 395 -11.46 19.50 -24.16
N THR A 396 -11.69 19.39 -25.47
CA THR A 396 -12.66 20.19 -26.23
C THR A 396 -13.22 19.38 -27.40
N THR A 397 -14.10 19.96 -28.21
CA THR A 397 -14.69 19.34 -29.42
C THR A 397 -13.70 19.18 -30.59
N ASN A 398 -12.41 19.11 -30.30
CA ASN A 398 -11.39 18.82 -31.28
C ASN A 398 -11.52 17.35 -31.70
N LYS A 399 -11.87 17.11 -32.98
CA LYS A 399 -12.12 15.75 -33.47
C LYS A 399 -10.94 14.80 -33.25
N ALA A 400 -9.71 15.24 -33.50
CA ALA A 400 -8.53 14.39 -33.33
C ALA A 400 -8.32 14.01 -31.86
N TYR A 401 -8.51 14.96 -30.93
CA TYR A 401 -8.48 14.69 -29.49
C TYR A 401 -9.56 13.67 -29.09
N MET A 402 -10.81 13.91 -29.49
CA MET A 402 -11.95 13.06 -29.14
C MET A 402 -11.79 11.63 -29.67
N ASP A 403 -11.32 11.48 -30.92
CA ASP A 403 -11.06 10.16 -31.51
C ASP A 403 -9.97 9.40 -30.72
N GLU A 404 -8.90 10.08 -30.29
CA GLU A 404 -7.83 9.48 -29.49
C GLU A 404 -8.28 9.12 -28.07
N MET A 405 -9.02 10.02 -27.41
CA MET A 405 -9.63 9.76 -26.10
C MET A 405 -10.57 8.56 -26.16
N GLN A 406 -11.47 8.51 -27.16
CA GLN A 406 -12.39 7.39 -27.35
C GLN A 406 -11.65 6.07 -27.57
N ASN A 407 -10.59 6.06 -28.40
CA ASN A 407 -9.80 4.86 -28.65
C ASN A 407 -9.19 4.31 -27.35
N PHE A 408 -8.54 5.17 -26.55
CA PHE A 408 -7.93 4.73 -25.30
C PHE A 408 -8.98 4.28 -24.27
N THR A 409 -10.04 5.06 -24.07
CA THR A 409 -11.11 4.70 -23.12
C THR A 409 -11.80 3.39 -23.51
N THR A 410 -12.10 3.19 -24.80
CA THR A 410 -12.70 1.94 -25.31
C THR A 410 -11.77 0.76 -25.05
N MET A 411 -10.47 0.89 -25.33
CA MET A 411 -9.49 -0.17 -25.08
C MET A 411 -9.43 -0.57 -23.60
N ILE A 412 -9.40 0.40 -22.67
CA ILE A 412 -9.42 0.12 -21.23
C ILE A 412 -10.70 -0.61 -20.84
N VAL A 413 -11.86 -0.14 -21.30
CA VAL A 413 -13.15 -0.80 -21.02
C VAL A 413 -13.18 -2.21 -21.58
N ASP A 414 -12.73 -2.44 -22.81
CA ASP A 414 -12.70 -3.75 -23.45
C ASP A 414 -11.78 -4.73 -22.69
N MET A 415 -10.62 -4.28 -22.24
CA MET A 415 -9.71 -5.07 -21.40
C MET A 415 -10.38 -5.48 -20.09
N VAL A 416 -11.04 -4.54 -19.41
CA VAL A 416 -11.74 -4.78 -18.14
C VAL A 416 -12.93 -5.71 -18.35
N LYS A 417 -13.71 -5.52 -19.42
CA LYS A 417 -14.85 -6.38 -19.79
C LYS A 417 -14.44 -7.80 -20.13
N LYS A 418 -13.35 -7.96 -20.87
CA LYS A 418 -12.79 -9.27 -21.25
C LYS A 418 -12.45 -10.10 -20.01
N GLU A 419 -11.92 -9.45 -18.98
CA GLU A 419 -11.56 -10.06 -17.70
C GLU A 419 -12.74 -10.11 -16.71
N LYS A 420 -13.94 -9.67 -17.12
CA LYS A 420 -15.18 -9.69 -16.32
C LYS A 420 -15.05 -8.91 -15.01
N LEU A 421 -14.39 -7.77 -15.04
CA LEU A 421 -14.05 -7.00 -13.84
C LEU A 421 -15.09 -5.93 -13.46
N PHE A 422 -16.10 -5.66 -14.30
CA PHE A 422 -17.27 -4.89 -13.87
C PHE A 422 -18.17 -5.72 -12.96
N ALA A 423 -18.79 -5.10 -11.96
CA ALA A 423 -19.69 -5.77 -11.01
C ALA A 423 -20.85 -6.48 -11.70
N SER A 424 -21.38 -5.90 -12.78
CA SER A 424 -22.36 -6.50 -13.69
C SER A 424 -21.89 -7.80 -14.36
N GLN A 425 -20.60 -8.14 -14.29
CA GLN A 425 -20.01 -9.37 -14.80
C GLN A 425 -19.45 -10.28 -13.70
N GLY A 426 -19.62 -9.90 -12.43
CA GLY A 426 -19.09 -10.57 -11.24
C GLY A 426 -17.72 -10.06 -10.77
N GLY A 427 -17.27 -8.91 -11.27
CA GLY A 427 -16.02 -8.26 -10.89
C GLY A 427 -16.15 -7.23 -9.76
N PRO A 428 -15.04 -6.60 -9.33
CA PRO A 428 -15.07 -5.66 -8.20
C PRO A 428 -15.54 -4.24 -8.58
N ILE A 429 -15.53 -3.84 -9.86
CA ILE A 429 -15.74 -2.44 -10.23
C ILE A 429 -17.22 -2.06 -10.11
N ILE A 430 -17.54 -1.18 -9.16
CA ILE A 430 -18.90 -0.69 -8.89
C ILE A 430 -19.17 0.69 -9.48
N LEU A 431 -18.13 1.47 -9.77
CA LEU A 431 -18.25 2.81 -10.35
C LEU A 431 -17.12 3.05 -11.34
N ALA A 432 -17.44 3.76 -12.43
CA ALA A 432 -16.46 4.23 -13.39
C ALA A 432 -16.53 5.75 -13.54
N GLN A 433 -15.39 6.43 -13.74
CA GLN A 433 -15.38 7.88 -13.99
C GLN A 433 -14.86 8.20 -15.39
N ILE A 434 -15.54 9.14 -16.05
CA ILE A 434 -15.10 9.77 -17.30
C ILE A 434 -14.77 11.24 -17.03
N GLU A 435 -13.68 11.73 -17.64
CA GLU A 435 -13.05 13.01 -17.30
C GLU A 435 -12.63 13.13 -15.83
N ASN A 436 -12.05 14.28 -15.48
CA ASN A 436 -11.68 14.68 -14.14
C ASN A 436 -11.75 16.21 -13.99
N GLU A 437 -12.60 16.68 -13.08
CA GLU A 437 -12.73 18.08 -12.70
C GLU A 437 -12.88 19.08 -13.86
N TYR A 438 -13.57 18.66 -14.93
CA TYR A 438 -13.69 19.50 -16.12
C TYR A 438 -14.52 20.76 -15.85
N GLY A 439 -15.54 20.70 -14.98
CA GLY A 439 -16.36 21.85 -14.61
C GLY A 439 -15.55 23.03 -14.05
N ASN A 440 -14.44 22.76 -13.37
CA ASN A 440 -13.51 23.79 -12.86
C ASN A 440 -12.82 24.58 -13.99
N VAL A 441 -12.67 23.99 -15.18
CA VAL A 441 -11.93 24.56 -16.31
C VAL A 441 -12.77 24.72 -17.58
N MET A 442 -14.06 24.41 -17.53
CA MET A 442 -14.94 24.42 -18.71
C MET A 442 -15.18 25.83 -19.26
N GLY A 443 -15.23 26.85 -18.40
CA GLY A 443 -15.55 28.23 -18.78
C GLY A 443 -14.74 28.78 -19.96
N PRO A 444 -13.40 28.73 -19.92
CA PRO A 444 -12.54 29.15 -21.02
C PRO A 444 -12.77 28.45 -22.38
N TYR A 445 -13.38 27.26 -22.41
CA TYR A 445 -13.71 26.55 -23.65
C TYR A 445 -15.08 26.97 -24.25
N GLY A 446 -15.89 27.74 -23.53
CA GLY A 446 -17.18 28.22 -23.99
C GLY A 446 -18.15 27.11 -24.39
N GLU A 447 -18.88 27.30 -25.50
CA GLU A 447 -19.84 26.31 -26.02
C GLU A 447 -19.18 25.00 -26.45
N SER A 448 -17.93 25.04 -26.91
CA SER A 448 -17.17 23.83 -27.22
C SER A 448 -16.95 22.97 -25.99
N GLY A 449 -16.74 23.58 -24.81
CA GLY A 449 -16.61 22.82 -23.56
C GLY A 449 -17.90 22.12 -23.15
N LYS A 450 -19.04 22.81 -23.26
CA LYS A 450 -20.37 22.23 -23.00
C LYS A 450 -20.72 21.11 -23.99
N ALA A 451 -20.36 21.27 -25.25
CA ALA A 451 -20.55 20.22 -26.26
C ALA A 451 -19.64 19.01 -26.01
N TYR A 452 -18.39 19.25 -25.60
CA TYR A 452 -17.43 18.21 -25.24
C TYR A 452 -17.91 17.38 -24.04
N ILE A 453 -18.38 18.01 -22.96
CA ILE A 453 -18.81 17.24 -21.77
C ILE A 453 -20.05 16.37 -22.05
N LYS A 454 -20.97 16.86 -22.90
CA LYS A 454 -22.09 16.06 -23.42
C LYS A 454 -21.62 14.88 -24.25
N TRP A 455 -20.61 15.09 -25.09
CA TRP A 455 -19.99 14.00 -25.83
C TRP A 455 -19.31 12.97 -24.91
N CYS A 456 -18.58 13.40 -23.89
CA CYS A 456 -17.95 12.49 -22.91
C CYS A 456 -19.00 11.58 -22.26
N ALA A 457 -20.10 12.16 -21.79
CA ALA A 457 -21.20 11.40 -21.18
C ALA A 457 -21.83 10.40 -22.16
N ASN A 458 -22.06 10.81 -23.42
CA ASN A 458 -22.61 9.92 -24.45
C ASN A 458 -21.64 8.80 -24.84
N MET A 459 -20.36 9.11 -24.98
CA MET A 459 -19.31 8.15 -25.30
C MET A 459 -19.18 7.11 -24.18
N ALA A 460 -19.08 7.55 -22.92
CA ALA A 460 -19.00 6.67 -21.76
C ALA A 460 -20.23 5.74 -21.64
N GLN A 461 -21.43 6.26 -21.85
CA GLN A 461 -22.66 5.45 -21.86
C GLN A 461 -22.67 4.41 -22.99
N SER A 462 -22.22 4.79 -24.18
CA SER A 462 -22.20 3.89 -25.35
C SER A 462 -21.31 2.66 -25.14
N LEU A 463 -20.37 2.72 -24.19
CA LEU A 463 -19.50 1.61 -23.83
C LEU A 463 -20.20 0.55 -22.98
N ASP A 464 -21.42 0.80 -22.46
CA ASP A 464 -22.28 -0.17 -21.78
C ASP A 464 -21.55 -1.03 -20.72
N VAL A 465 -20.94 -0.36 -19.73
CA VAL A 465 -20.14 -1.03 -18.69
C VAL A 465 -20.99 -1.72 -17.60
N GLY A 466 -22.31 -1.50 -17.60
CA GLY A 466 -23.26 -2.11 -16.67
C GLY A 466 -23.15 -1.62 -15.22
N VAL A 467 -22.43 -0.53 -14.96
CA VAL A 467 -22.35 0.14 -13.64
C VAL A 467 -22.47 1.66 -13.82
N PRO A 468 -22.85 2.43 -12.78
CA PRO A 468 -23.00 3.87 -12.89
C PRO A 468 -21.68 4.58 -13.25
N TRP A 469 -21.82 5.64 -14.04
CA TRP A 469 -20.72 6.55 -14.37
C TRP A 469 -20.80 7.81 -13.52
N ILE A 470 -19.64 8.26 -13.04
CA ILE A 470 -19.51 9.48 -12.24
C ILE A 470 -18.68 10.54 -12.98
N MET A 471 -18.83 11.80 -12.57
CA MET A 471 -18.01 12.94 -13.01
C MET A 471 -17.78 13.88 -11.83
N CYS A 472 -16.53 14.02 -11.38
CA CYS A 472 -16.20 14.90 -10.26
C CYS A 472 -16.13 16.38 -10.67
N GLN A 473 -16.52 17.27 -9.76
CA GLN A 473 -16.54 18.73 -9.96
C GLN A 473 -17.22 19.16 -11.28
N GLN A 474 -18.33 18.50 -11.61
CA GLN A 474 -19.12 18.77 -12.81
C GLN A 474 -20.57 19.11 -12.43
N ASN A 475 -20.82 20.37 -12.07
CA ASN A 475 -22.13 20.82 -11.59
C ASN A 475 -23.28 20.56 -12.58
N ASP A 476 -23.01 20.58 -13.88
CA ASP A 476 -23.97 20.30 -14.96
C ASP A 476 -23.72 18.96 -15.65
N ALA A 477 -23.23 17.95 -14.90
CA ALA A 477 -23.02 16.60 -15.43
C ALA A 477 -24.27 16.10 -16.19
N PRO A 478 -24.14 15.74 -17.49
CA PRO A 478 -25.27 15.28 -18.29
C PRO A 478 -25.83 13.97 -17.74
N GLN A 479 -27.16 13.84 -17.69
CA GLN A 479 -27.80 12.59 -17.27
C GLN A 479 -27.42 11.43 -18.21
N PRO A 480 -27.21 10.21 -17.70
CA PRO A 480 -27.36 9.73 -16.32
C PRO A 480 -26.05 9.79 -15.50
N MET A 481 -25.08 10.64 -15.86
CA MET A 481 -23.83 10.76 -15.09
C MET A 481 -24.11 11.32 -13.69
N LEU A 482 -23.45 10.76 -12.69
CA LEU A 482 -23.56 11.20 -11.30
C LEU A 482 -22.47 12.24 -11.02
N ASN A 483 -22.85 13.48 -10.70
CA ASN A 483 -21.87 14.49 -10.31
C ASN A 483 -21.41 14.25 -8.86
N THR A 484 -20.10 14.40 -8.63
CA THR A 484 -19.50 14.19 -7.30
C THR A 484 -18.67 15.40 -6.88
N CYS A 485 -18.31 15.45 -5.60
CA CYS A 485 -17.50 16.52 -5.02
C CYS A 485 -16.07 16.07 -4.70
N ASN A 486 -15.12 17.00 -4.81
CA ASN A 486 -13.73 16.88 -4.39
C ASN A 486 -13.39 18.04 -3.45
N GLY A 487 -12.51 17.85 -2.46
CA GLY A 487 -12.11 18.92 -1.57
C GLY A 487 -11.60 18.45 -0.21
N PHE A 488 -11.27 19.41 0.65
CA PHE A 488 -11.09 19.14 2.09
C PHE A 488 -12.43 18.92 2.80
N TYR A 489 -13.51 19.52 2.28
CA TYR A 489 -14.87 19.41 2.81
C TYR A 489 -15.88 19.37 1.66
N CYS A 490 -16.78 18.39 1.69
CA CYS A 490 -17.91 18.27 0.75
C CYS A 490 -19.25 18.13 1.48
N ASP A 491 -19.31 18.50 2.76
CA ASP A 491 -20.51 18.38 3.58
C ASP A 491 -21.65 19.30 3.12
N ASN A 492 -21.34 20.42 2.45
CA ASN A 492 -22.33 21.31 1.83
C ASN A 492 -22.65 20.98 0.37
N PHE A 493 -21.99 19.99 -0.24
CA PHE A 493 -22.27 19.61 -1.63
C PHE A 493 -23.70 19.06 -1.76
N VAL A 494 -24.35 19.46 -2.86
CA VAL A 494 -25.68 18.98 -3.26
C VAL A 494 -25.56 18.47 -4.71
N PRO A 495 -25.90 17.20 -4.99
CA PRO A 495 -25.93 16.68 -6.34
C PRO A 495 -26.87 17.46 -7.26
N ASN A 496 -26.59 17.45 -8.57
CA ASN A 496 -27.35 18.23 -9.54
C ASN A 496 -28.71 17.60 -9.92
N ASN A 497 -28.97 16.37 -9.46
CA ASN A 497 -30.20 15.61 -9.67
C ASN A 497 -30.65 14.99 -8.34
N PRO A 498 -31.94 15.10 -7.95
CA PRO A 498 -32.47 14.48 -6.73
C PRO A 498 -32.35 12.95 -6.68
N ASN A 499 -32.14 12.26 -7.81
CA ASN A 499 -31.89 10.82 -7.88
C ASN A 499 -30.40 10.44 -7.83
N THR A 500 -29.50 11.42 -7.69
CA THR A 500 -28.07 11.17 -7.52
C THR A 500 -27.73 11.16 -6.03
N PRO A 501 -27.10 10.09 -5.51
CA PRO A 501 -26.66 10.07 -4.12
C PRO A 501 -25.54 11.08 -3.88
N LYS A 502 -25.39 11.54 -2.65
CA LYS A 502 -24.33 12.48 -2.28
C LYS A 502 -23.00 11.75 -2.11
N MET A 503 -22.08 12.01 -3.04
CA MET A 503 -20.79 11.30 -3.15
C MET A 503 -19.60 12.27 -3.14
N TRP A 504 -18.56 11.88 -2.39
CA TRP A 504 -17.30 12.61 -2.27
C TRP A 504 -16.15 11.74 -2.78
N THR A 505 -15.68 12.02 -4.00
CA THR A 505 -14.67 11.23 -4.72
C THR A 505 -13.24 11.59 -4.35
N GLU A 506 -12.98 12.77 -3.78
CA GLU A 506 -11.64 13.10 -3.27
C GLU A 506 -11.70 13.88 -1.97
N ASN A 507 -11.64 13.17 -0.84
CA ASN A 507 -11.36 13.74 0.46
C ASN A 507 -9.85 13.88 0.64
N TRP A 508 -9.35 15.10 0.49
CA TRP A 508 -7.91 15.37 0.52
C TRP A 508 -7.32 15.12 1.90
N THR A 509 -6.60 14.01 2.10
CA THR A 509 -6.08 13.58 3.42
C THR A 509 -4.90 14.40 3.92
N GLY A 510 -4.35 15.24 3.04
CA GLY A 510 -3.20 16.12 3.20
C GLY A 510 -3.03 16.90 1.90
N TRP A 511 -1.79 17.05 1.42
CA TRP A 511 -1.53 17.70 0.14
C TRP A 511 -0.24 17.17 -0.49
N PHE A 512 -0.08 17.38 -1.79
CA PHE A 512 1.14 17.02 -2.50
C PHE A 512 2.29 17.98 -2.18
N LYS A 513 3.52 17.51 -2.40
CA LYS A 513 4.74 18.29 -2.20
C LYS A 513 5.35 18.72 -3.52
N GLN A 514 5.80 19.97 -3.56
CA GLN A 514 6.50 20.56 -4.71
C GLN A 514 7.95 20.82 -4.36
N TRP A 515 8.88 20.68 -5.31
CA TRP A 515 10.28 21.06 -5.17
C TRP A 515 10.42 22.53 -4.74
N GLY A 516 11.19 22.79 -3.68
CA GLY A 516 11.31 24.10 -3.02
C GLY A 516 10.17 24.42 -2.04
N GLY A 517 9.13 23.61 -1.99
CA GLY A 517 8.02 23.72 -1.06
C GLY A 517 8.31 23.11 0.31
N LYS A 518 7.48 23.49 1.28
CA LYS A 518 7.41 22.89 2.62
C LYS A 518 6.59 21.60 2.58
N ASN A 519 6.45 20.90 3.71
CA ASN A 519 5.66 19.69 3.79
C ASN A 519 4.26 19.97 4.41
N PRO A 520 3.17 19.89 3.63
CA PRO A 520 1.81 20.04 4.15
C PRO A 520 1.38 18.80 4.94
N HIS A 521 0.66 19.03 6.05
CA HIS A 521 0.03 17.99 6.85
C HIS A 521 -1.40 18.39 7.17
N ARG A 522 -2.32 17.43 7.23
CA ARG A 522 -3.70 17.67 7.66
C ARG A 522 -3.98 16.82 8.89
N THR A 523 -4.46 17.45 9.95
CA THR A 523 -4.65 16.78 11.24
C THR A 523 -5.68 15.65 11.14
N THR A 524 -5.43 14.59 11.89
CA THR A 524 -6.30 13.42 11.98
C THR A 524 -7.73 13.79 12.36
N GLU A 525 -7.87 14.70 13.33
CA GLU A 525 -9.16 15.17 13.84
C GLU A 525 -9.95 15.93 12.77
N ASP A 526 -9.29 16.74 11.93
CA ASP A 526 -9.95 17.49 10.86
C ASP A 526 -10.40 16.57 9.72
N VAL A 527 -9.58 15.58 9.34
CA VAL A 527 -10.00 14.56 8.37
C VAL A 527 -11.23 13.82 8.89
N ALA A 528 -11.19 13.34 10.14
CA ALA A 528 -12.32 12.66 10.77
C ALA A 528 -13.56 13.57 10.88
N PHE A 529 -13.38 14.84 11.26
CA PHE A 529 -14.45 15.84 11.32
C PHE A 529 -15.13 16.00 9.96
N SER A 530 -14.34 16.19 8.90
CA SER A 530 -14.87 16.41 7.56
C SER A 530 -15.69 15.23 7.06
N VAL A 531 -15.25 13.99 7.34
CA VAL A 531 -15.96 12.76 6.98
C VAL A 531 -17.24 12.61 7.81
N ALA A 532 -17.15 12.68 9.14
CA ALA A 532 -18.32 12.54 10.01
C ALA A 532 -19.38 13.61 9.72
N ARG A 533 -18.97 14.84 9.41
CA ARG A 533 -19.88 15.93 9.03
C ARG A 533 -20.52 15.71 7.66
N PHE A 534 -19.79 15.10 6.71
CA PHE A 534 -20.33 14.70 5.42
C PHE A 534 -21.44 13.64 5.57
N PHE A 535 -21.21 12.59 6.36
CA PHE A 535 -22.20 11.55 6.65
C PHE A 535 -23.37 12.08 7.49
N GLN A 536 -23.10 12.94 8.48
CA GLN A 536 -24.14 13.67 9.23
C GLN A 536 -25.12 14.37 8.27
N ARG A 537 -24.61 14.95 7.18
CA ARG A 537 -25.38 15.73 6.19
C ARG A 537 -25.79 14.92 4.95
N GLY A 538 -26.07 13.64 5.14
CA GLY A 538 -26.69 12.76 4.13
C GLY A 538 -25.74 12.21 3.08
N GLY A 539 -24.43 12.35 3.26
CA GLY A 539 -23.44 11.68 2.43
C GLY A 539 -23.45 10.16 2.64
N THR A 540 -23.23 9.39 1.58
CA THR A 540 -23.19 7.91 1.66
C THR A 540 -22.00 7.27 0.95
N PHE A 541 -21.19 8.06 0.24
CA PHE A 541 -19.95 7.60 -0.39
C PHE A 541 -18.83 8.60 -0.11
N ASN A 542 -17.74 8.15 0.51
CA ASN A 542 -16.53 8.95 0.73
C ASN A 542 -15.30 8.20 0.24
N ASN A 543 -14.44 8.88 -0.52
CA ASN A 543 -13.15 8.34 -0.94
C ASN A 543 -12.00 9.21 -0.41
N TYR A 544 -11.04 8.60 0.30
CA TYR A 544 -9.82 9.26 0.73
C TYR A 544 -8.84 9.45 -0.44
N TYR A 545 -8.47 10.69 -0.75
CA TYR A 545 -7.44 11.03 -1.71
C TYR A 545 -6.27 11.67 -0.96
N MET A 546 -5.21 10.96 -0.59
CA MET A 546 -4.90 9.56 -0.88
C MET A 546 -5.09 8.67 0.35
N TYR A 547 -5.45 7.40 0.15
CA TYR A 547 -5.34 6.41 1.23
C TYR A 547 -3.92 5.82 1.30
N HIS A 548 -3.33 5.56 0.13
CA HIS A 548 -1.88 5.39 -0.05
C HIS A 548 -1.42 6.26 -1.22
N GLY A 549 -0.60 7.26 -0.94
CA GLY A 549 -0.09 8.15 -1.97
C GLY A 549 1.08 7.55 -2.78
N GLY A 550 2.07 7.00 -2.08
CA GLY A 550 3.19 6.26 -2.69
C GLY A 550 4.29 7.15 -3.30
N THR A 551 4.96 6.65 -4.33
CA THR A 551 6.15 7.28 -4.95
C THR A 551 5.95 7.52 -6.44
N ASN A 552 6.28 8.71 -6.92
CA ASN A 552 6.42 9.05 -8.33
C ASN A 552 7.73 8.46 -8.90
N PHE A 553 7.74 7.15 -9.14
CA PHE A 553 8.86 6.45 -9.77
C PHE A 553 9.15 6.95 -11.19
N ASP A 554 10.33 6.58 -11.72
CA ASP A 554 10.78 6.99 -13.04
C ASP A 554 10.83 8.53 -13.22
N ARG A 555 10.43 9.01 -14.40
CA ARG A 555 10.42 10.43 -14.75
C ARG A 555 9.08 10.92 -15.31
N THR A 556 8.16 10.01 -15.65
CA THR A 556 6.88 10.32 -16.29
C THR A 556 5.69 10.27 -15.31
N ALA A 557 5.97 10.20 -14.00
CA ALA A 557 4.97 10.20 -12.94
C ALA A 557 4.64 11.62 -12.44
N GLY A 558 5.43 12.25 -11.57
CA GLY A 558 5.09 13.56 -10.99
C GLY A 558 5.35 14.76 -11.94
N GLY A 559 4.44 15.74 -11.99
CA GLY A 559 4.70 17.00 -12.72
C GLY A 559 3.61 18.07 -12.66
N PRO A 560 3.96 19.36 -12.89
CA PRO A 560 5.32 19.91 -12.92
C PRO A 560 5.78 20.18 -11.48
N TYR A 561 7.08 20.05 -11.23
CA TYR A 561 7.71 20.33 -9.93
C TYR A 561 7.20 19.49 -8.75
N ILE A 562 6.40 18.46 -8.99
CA ILE A 562 5.99 17.50 -7.96
C ILE A 562 7.21 16.67 -7.54
N THR A 563 7.36 16.45 -6.24
CA THR A 563 8.45 15.64 -5.69
C THR A 563 8.32 14.17 -6.07
N THR A 564 9.40 13.42 -5.85
CA THR A 564 9.39 11.97 -6.05
C THR A 564 8.53 11.29 -5.00
N SER A 565 8.54 11.76 -3.75
CA SER A 565 7.54 11.35 -2.77
C SER A 565 6.17 11.89 -3.15
N TYR A 566 5.14 11.05 -3.06
CA TYR A 566 3.74 11.44 -3.11
C TYR A 566 3.01 10.95 -1.86
N ASP A 567 3.67 11.05 -0.69
CA ASP A 567 3.16 10.59 0.61
C ASP A 567 1.74 11.12 0.94
N TYR A 568 1.50 12.41 0.66
CA TYR A 568 0.20 13.07 0.81
C TYR A 568 -0.32 13.15 2.26
N ASP A 569 0.51 12.84 3.26
CA ASP A 569 0.07 12.68 4.67
C ASP A 569 -1.04 11.62 4.78
N ALA A 570 -0.97 10.58 3.93
CA ALA A 570 -1.99 9.56 3.79
C ALA A 570 -2.06 8.60 5.00
N PRO A 571 -3.20 7.93 5.24
CA PRO A 571 -3.34 6.87 6.25
C PRO A 571 -2.32 5.73 6.11
N LEU A 572 -1.91 5.41 4.88
CA LEU A 572 -0.76 4.57 4.59
C LEU A 572 0.36 5.44 3.99
N ASP A 573 1.50 5.53 4.66
CA ASP A 573 2.62 6.39 4.25
C ASP A 573 3.19 5.98 2.87
N GLU A 574 4.12 6.78 2.34
CA GLU A 574 4.83 6.50 1.07
C GLU A 574 5.37 5.05 0.97
N TYR A 575 5.73 4.45 2.10
CA TYR A 575 6.37 3.14 2.19
C TYR A 575 5.38 2.00 2.51
N GLY A 576 4.10 2.31 2.74
CA GLY A 576 3.05 1.36 3.11
C GLY A 576 2.94 1.07 4.61
N ASN A 577 3.56 1.85 5.49
CA ASN A 577 3.35 1.75 6.94
C ASN A 577 2.04 2.43 7.36
N LEU A 578 1.51 2.04 8.51
CA LEU A 578 0.34 2.70 9.09
C LEU A 578 0.75 4.09 9.63
N SER A 579 0.18 5.15 9.08
CA SER A 579 0.35 6.52 9.57
C SER A 579 -0.55 6.73 10.78
N GLN A 580 -0.01 6.45 11.96
CA GLN A 580 -0.73 6.55 13.22
C GLN A 580 -0.55 7.93 13.88
N PRO A 581 -1.63 8.59 14.33
CA PRO A 581 -2.93 7.99 14.67
C PRO A 581 -3.98 8.03 13.54
N LYS A 582 -3.68 8.62 12.38
CA LYS A 582 -4.66 8.88 11.30
C LYS A 582 -5.35 7.59 10.85
N TYR A 583 -4.59 6.54 10.56
CA TYR A 583 -5.14 5.25 10.14
C TYR A 583 -6.11 4.66 11.18
N GLY A 584 -5.69 4.54 12.44
CA GLY A 584 -6.53 3.89 13.46
C GLY A 584 -7.73 4.73 13.88
N HIS A 585 -7.61 6.07 13.92
CA HIS A 585 -8.73 6.95 14.23
C HIS A 585 -9.80 6.91 13.13
N LEU A 586 -9.39 6.90 11.85
CA LEU A 586 -10.32 6.73 10.74
C LEU A 586 -10.95 5.33 10.74
N LYS A 587 -10.19 4.29 11.07
CA LYS A 587 -10.75 2.93 11.23
C LYS A 587 -11.88 2.91 12.27
N GLN A 588 -11.68 3.52 13.44
CA GLN A 588 -12.73 3.62 14.47
C GLN A 588 -13.96 4.38 13.97
N LEU A 589 -13.78 5.46 13.20
CA LEU A 589 -14.88 6.16 12.53
C LEU A 589 -15.63 5.25 11.56
N HIS A 590 -14.91 4.48 10.74
CA HIS A 590 -15.49 3.56 9.77
C HIS A 590 -16.33 2.48 10.44
N ASP A 591 -15.80 1.85 11.49
CA ASP A 591 -16.51 0.82 12.26
C ASP A 591 -17.85 1.37 12.79
N VAL A 592 -17.87 2.60 13.30
CA VAL A 592 -19.09 3.25 13.79
C VAL A 592 -20.05 3.58 12.65
N LEU A 593 -19.57 4.13 11.52
CA LEU A 593 -20.42 4.45 10.36
C LEU A 593 -21.08 3.19 9.77
N HIS A 594 -20.34 2.08 9.68
CA HIS A 594 -20.86 0.79 9.25
C HIS A 594 -21.90 0.23 10.22
N SER A 595 -21.67 0.36 11.54
CA SER A 595 -22.64 -0.09 12.55
C SER A 595 -24.01 0.62 12.46
N ILE A 596 -24.07 1.79 11.83
CA ILE A 596 -25.30 2.58 11.61
C ILE A 596 -25.72 2.66 10.14
N GLU A 597 -25.21 1.78 9.26
CA GLU A 597 -25.49 1.81 7.82
C GLU A 597 -27.01 1.82 7.56
N LYS A 598 -27.77 0.98 8.26
CA LYS A 598 -29.23 0.86 8.07
C LYS A 598 -29.97 2.17 8.37
N THR A 599 -29.66 2.82 9.49
CA THR A 599 -30.30 4.11 9.84
C THR A 599 -29.82 5.22 8.90
N LEU A 600 -28.54 5.26 8.52
CA LEU A 600 -28.00 6.24 7.57
C LEU A 600 -28.67 6.15 6.19
N THR A 601 -28.92 4.95 5.70
CA THR A 601 -29.40 4.70 4.33
C THR A 601 -30.93 4.62 4.19
N TYR A 602 -31.65 4.23 5.24
CA TYR A 602 -33.13 4.14 5.20
C TYR A 602 -33.84 5.11 6.14
N GLY A 603 -33.11 5.76 7.05
CA GLY A 603 -33.70 6.63 8.06
C GLY A 603 -34.20 7.96 7.52
N ASN A 604 -35.33 8.39 8.09
CA ASN A 604 -35.81 9.77 7.99
C ASN A 604 -34.85 10.67 8.78
N ILE A 605 -34.45 11.78 8.15
CA ILE A 605 -33.47 12.72 8.72
C ILE A 605 -34.23 13.87 9.37
N SER A 606 -33.89 14.20 10.61
CA SER A 606 -34.27 15.46 11.25
C SER A 606 -33.06 16.11 11.90
N THR A 607 -33.04 17.44 11.93
CA THR A 607 -31.94 18.20 12.54
C THR A 607 -32.51 19.19 13.54
N ILE A 608 -31.93 19.20 14.73
CA ILE A 608 -32.18 20.20 15.78
C ILE A 608 -30.96 21.12 15.82
N ASP A 609 -31.19 22.41 15.62
CA ASP A 609 -30.17 23.45 15.76
C ASP A 609 -30.16 23.97 17.20
N PHE A 610 -29.00 23.96 17.84
CA PHE A 610 -28.78 24.47 19.19
C PHE A 610 -28.12 25.86 19.18
N GLY A 611 -27.90 26.45 18.00
CA GLY A 611 -27.19 27.72 17.83
C GLY A 611 -25.68 27.56 17.95
N ASN A 612 -24.93 28.64 17.68
CA ASN A 612 -23.46 28.67 17.75
C ASN A 612 -22.75 27.55 16.97
N SER A 613 -23.32 27.11 15.85
CA SER A 613 -22.84 25.99 15.02
C SER A 613 -22.94 24.61 15.68
N ALA A 614 -23.70 24.46 16.76
CA ALA A 614 -24.01 23.19 17.38
C ALA A 614 -25.34 22.62 16.86
N SER A 615 -25.35 21.33 16.50
CA SER A 615 -26.55 20.67 15.95
C SER A 615 -26.61 19.19 16.32
N ALA A 616 -27.82 18.65 16.45
CA ALA A 616 -28.07 17.21 16.51
C ALA A 616 -28.82 16.76 15.26
N THR A 617 -28.28 15.80 14.52
CA THR A 617 -28.93 15.19 13.36
C THR A 617 -29.29 13.74 13.68
N ILE A 618 -30.57 13.41 13.52
CA ILE A 618 -31.15 12.12 13.88
C ILE A 618 -31.55 11.40 12.60
N TYR A 619 -31.09 10.16 12.47
CA TYR A 619 -31.50 9.22 11.43
C TYR A 619 -32.40 8.17 12.07
N LYS A 620 -33.70 8.19 11.74
CA LYS A 620 -34.70 7.34 12.39
C LYS A 620 -35.36 6.36 11.42
N THR A 621 -35.36 5.08 11.80
CA THR A 621 -36.14 4.01 11.17
C THR A 621 -37.19 3.49 12.16
N GLU A 622 -37.98 2.49 11.76
CA GLU A 622 -38.90 1.79 12.68
C GLU A 622 -38.16 0.96 13.74
N GLU A 623 -36.95 0.49 13.42
CA GLU A 623 -36.17 -0.43 14.27
C GLU A 623 -35.23 0.29 15.25
N GLY A 624 -34.87 1.55 14.98
CA GLY A 624 -33.90 2.27 15.78
C GLY A 624 -33.56 3.66 15.27
N SER A 625 -32.66 4.35 15.96
CA SER A 625 -32.18 5.68 15.59
C SER A 625 -30.71 5.84 15.91
N SER A 626 -29.99 6.51 15.02
CA SER A 626 -28.61 6.95 15.24
C SER A 626 -28.52 8.47 15.18
N CYS A 627 -27.61 9.05 15.96
CA CYS A 627 -27.49 10.48 16.12
C CYS A 627 -26.06 10.97 15.87
N PHE A 628 -25.96 12.14 15.23
CA PHE A 628 -24.73 12.89 15.05
C PHE A 628 -24.86 14.24 15.74
N PHE A 629 -23.96 14.53 16.67
CA PHE A 629 -23.88 15.80 17.35
C PHE A 629 -22.68 16.58 16.81
N GLY A 630 -22.94 17.56 15.95
CA GLY A 630 -21.91 18.35 15.29
C GLY A 630 -21.70 19.69 15.97
N ASN A 631 -20.44 20.08 16.16
CA ASN A 631 -20.02 21.41 16.59
C ASN A 631 -19.06 21.99 15.54
N GLY A 632 -19.58 22.91 14.72
CA GLY A 632 -18.79 23.64 13.72
C GLY A 632 -18.10 24.90 14.23
N ASN A 633 -18.15 25.19 15.53
CA ASN A 633 -17.45 26.33 16.13
C ASN A 633 -15.94 26.06 16.16
N GLU A 634 -15.12 27.05 15.81
CA GLU A 634 -13.66 26.89 15.76
C GLU A 634 -12.98 27.07 17.13
N ASN A 635 -13.69 27.65 18.11
CA ASN A 635 -13.08 28.15 19.34
C ASN A 635 -13.66 27.49 20.61
N SER A 636 -14.98 27.27 20.65
CA SER A 636 -15.68 26.84 21.86
C SER A 636 -16.34 25.46 21.72
N ASP A 637 -16.16 24.65 22.75
CA ASP A 637 -16.91 23.40 22.92
C ASP A 637 -18.41 23.72 23.14
N ALA A 638 -19.29 22.78 22.77
CA ALA A 638 -20.73 22.91 22.92
C ALA A 638 -21.27 21.85 23.88
N THR A 639 -22.26 22.20 24.70
CA THR A 639 -23.02 21.23 25.50
C THR A 639 -24.40 21.04 24.87
N ILE A 640 -24.66 19.84 24.34
CA ILE A 640 -25.94 19.48 23.75
C ILE A 640 -26.73 18.68 24.78
N SER A 641 -27.88 19.21 25.19
CA SER A 641 -28.84 18.48 26.03
C SER A 641 -29.85 17.76 25.13
N PHE A 642 -29.83 16.43 25.13
CA PHE A 642 -30.66 15.60 24.26
C PHE A 642 -31.24 14.43 25.06
N GLN A 643 -32.57 14.25 25.02
CA GLN A 643 -33.29 13.19 25.73
C GLN A 643 -32.99 13.06 27.24
N GLY A 644 -32.71 14.19 27.91
CA GLY A 644 -32.42 14.23 29.35
C GLY A 644 -30.95 14.03 29.72
N GLU A 645 -30.10 13.69 28.75
CA GLU A 645 -28.64 13.58 28.92
C GLU A 645 -27.93 14.82 28.35
N SER A 646 -26.72 15.09 28.82
CA SER A 646 -25.89 16.22 28.36
C SER A 646 -24.57 15.73 27.78
N TYR A 647 -24.27 16.17 26.55
CA TYR A 647 -23.10 15.75 25.79
C TYR A 647 -22.20 16.94 25.52
N VAL A 648 -20.91 16.83 25.89
CA VAL A 648 -19.90 17.83 25.54
C VAL A 648 -19.30 17.46 24.19
N VAL A 649 -19.49 18.34 23.21
CA VAL A 649 -19.01 18.20 21.84
C VAL A 649 -17.88 19.22 21.63
N PRO A 650 -16.60 18.79 21.58
CA PRO A 650 -15.47 19.68 21.36
C PRO A 650 -15.64 20.60 20.15
N ALA A 651 -15.02 21.78 20.18
CA ALA A 651 -14.95 22.68 19.03
C ALA A 651 -14.43 21.93 17.79
N TRP A 652 -15.03 22.19 16.63
CA TRP A 652 -14.69 21.57 15.36
C TRP A 652 -14.69 20.03 15.40
N SER A 653 -15.76 19.45 15.97
CA SER A 653 -15.89 18.00 16.11
C SER A 653 -17.31 17.49 15.85
N VAL A 654 -17.42 16.19 15.59
CA VAL A 654 -18.70 15.48 15.52
C VAL A 654 -18.65 14.28 16.48
N THR A 655 -19.65 14.17 17.36
CA THR A 655 -19.89 12.98 18.19
C THR A 655 -20.94 12.09 17.52
N ILE A 656 -20.70 10.78 17.46
CA ILE A 656 -21.61 9.80 16.86
C ILE A 656 -22.13 8.84 17.93
N LEU A 657 -23.47 8.70 17.97
CA LEU A 657 -24.20 7.86 18.91
C LEU A 657 -25.05 6.85 18.12
N PRO A 658 -24.62 5.57 18.03
CA PRO A 658 -25.33 4.57 17.23
C PRO A 658 -26.78 4.31 17.65
N ASP A 659 -27.08 4.53 18.92
CA ASP A 659 -28.38 4.33 19.57
C ASP A 659 -29.01 5.66 20.03
N CYS A 660 -28.47 6.81 19.61
CA CYS A 660 -28.83 8.14 20.08
C CYS A 660 -28.66 8.38 21.60
N LYS A 661 -27.93 7.50 22.30
CA LYS A 661 -27.74 7.57 23.77
C LYS A 661 -26.29 7.47 24.21
N ASN A 662 -25.52 6.51 23.68
CA ASN A 662 -24.14 6.28 24.08
C ASN A 662 -23.18 6.85 23.04
N GLU A 663 -22.21 7.66 23.48
CA GLU A 663 -21.11 8.12 22.63
C GLU A 663 -20.21 6.95 22.26
N ALA A 664 -20.18 6.59 20.98
CA ALA A 664 -19.27 5.57 20.45
C ALA A 664 -17.97 6.19 19.91
N TYR A 665 -18.04 7.41 19.39
CA TYR A 665 -16.91 8.08 18.76
C TYR A 665 -17.07 9.60 18.76
N ASN A 666 -15.96 10.33 18.91
CA ASN A 666 -15.88 11.76 18.63
C ASN A 666 -14.63 12.06 17.81
N THR A 667 -14.78 12.88 16.77
CA THR A 667 -13.70 13.14 15.80
C THR A 667 -12.47 13.83 16.41
N ALA A 668 -12.60 14.53 17.54
CA ALA A 668 -11.52 15.22 18.24
C ALA A 668 -10.97 14.46 19.46
N LYS A 669 -11.57 13.32 19.85
CA LYS A 669 -11.10 12.48 20.97
C LYS A 669 -10.30 11.28 20.43
N ILE A 670 -9.03 11.49 20.12
CA ILE A 670 -8.15 10.43 19.61
C ILE A 670 -7.85 9.41 20.71
N THR A 671 -8.15 8.13 20.46
CA THR A 671 -7.82 7.02 21.38
C THR A 671 -6.76 6.08 20.82
N THR A 672 -6.39 6.27 19.55
CA THR A 672 -5.33 5.53 18.86
C THR A 672 -3.96 6.11 19.20
N GLN A 673 -2.94 5.28 19.40
CA GLN A 673 -1.57 5.73 19.59
C GLN A 673 -1.05 6.53 18.38
N THR A 674 -0.09 7.42 18.60
CA THR A 674 0.77 8.01 17.55
C THR A 674 2.03 7.16 17.41
N SER A 675 2.49 6.92 16.17
CA SER A 675 3.75 6.18 15.93
C SER A 675 4.78 7.10 15.28
N MET A 676 5.94 7.24 15.92
CA MET A 676 7.06 8.03 15.41
C MET A 676 7.99 7.14 14.61
N MET A 677 8.04 7.39 13.30
CA MET A 677 8.92 6.66 12.39
C MET A 677 10.35 7.20 12.48
N VAL A 678 11.32 6.30 12.58
CA VAL A 678 12.75 6.61 12.61
C VAL A 678 13.47 5.95 11.44
N LYS A 679 14.53 6.60 10.96
CA LYS A 679 15.43 6.02 9.96
C LYS A 679 16.61 5.37 10.65
N LYS A 680 16.83 4.08 10.38
CA LYS A 680 17.87 3.28 11.03
C LYS A 680 18.94 2.89 10.01
N PRO A 681 20.23 3.00 10.36
CA PRO A 681 21.32 2.65 9.45
C PRO A 681 21.22 1.21 8.94
N ASN A 682 21.81 0.95 7.77
CA ASN A 682 21.93 -0.41 7.25
C ASN A 682 22.83 -1.27 8.16
N GLU A 683 22.22 -2.22 8.87
CA GLU A 683 22.91 -3.16 9.77
C GLU A 683 23.50 -4.40 9.03
N ALA A 684 23.33 -4.51 7.71
CA ALA A 684 23.82 -5.65 6.93
C ALA A 684 25.34 -5.66 6.68
N GLU A 685 26.04 -4.58 7.05
CA GLU A 685 27.47 -4.41 6.83
C GLU A 685 28.14 -4.05 8.18
N ASP A 686 29.29 -4.66 8.51
CA ASP A 686 29.94 -4.64 9.84
C ASP A 686 30.52 -3.28 10.29
N THR A 687 30.20 -2.20 9.58
CA THR A 687 30.48 -0.79 9.91
C THR A 687 29.43 0.05 9.16
N PRO A 688 29.13 1.31 9.53
CA PRO A 688 28.42 2.21 8.61
C PRO A 688 29.34 2.47 7.41
N SER A 689 29.35 1.56 6.46
CA SER A 689 30.25 1.55 5.30
C SER A 689 29.86 2.70 4.41
N THR A 690 30.73 3.69 4.36
CA THR A 690 30.74 4.65 3.27
C THR A 690 30.76 3.87 1.95
N LEU A 691 29.72 4.06 1.14
CA LEU A 691 29.60 3.40 -0.16
C LEU A 691 30.89 3.62 -0.96
N LYS A 692 31.41 2.56 -1.57
CA LYS A 692 32.58 2.65 -2.45
C LYS A 692 32.13 3.10 -3.83
N TRP A 693 32.58 4.29 -4.23
CA TRP A 693 32.13 4.94 -5.44
C TRP A 693 33.09 4.72 -6.61
N SER A 694 32.49 4.48 -7.76
CA SER A 694 33.11 4.67 -9.07
C SER A 694 32.37 5.77 -9.81
N TRP A 695 33.03 6.46 -10.73
CA TRP A 695 32.48 7.62 -11.39
C TRP A 695 32.92 7.74 -12.85
N ARG A 696 32.20 8.56 -13.61
CA ARG A 696 32.63 9.07 -14.91
C ARG A 696 31.88 10.35 -15.27
N PRO A 697 32.47 11.25 -16.07
CA PRO A 697 31.76 12.44 -16.53
C PRO A 697 30.75 12.08 -17.63
N GLU A 698 29.67 12.86 -17.71
CA GLU A 698 28.83 12.91 -18.91
C GLU A 698 29.64 13.52 -20.06
N ASN A 699 29.70 12.81 -21.20
CA ASN A 699 30.46 13.30 -22.36
C ASN A 699 29.60 14.29 -23.15
N MET A 700 29.99 15.57 -23.17
CA MET A 700 29.20 16.63 -23.79
C MET A 700 29.96 17.40 -24.89
N ASP A 701 31.20 17.03 -25.22
CA ASP A 701 32.08 17.83 -26.09
C ASP A 701 31.51 18.04 -27.49
N ASN A 702 30.80 17.05 -28.04
CA ASN A 702 30.14 17.18 -29.34
C ASN A 702 29.08 18.29 -29.35
N PHE A 703 28.41 18.50 -28.23
CA PHE A 703 27.36 19.51 -28.07
C PHE A 703 28.00 20.86 -27.74
N LEU A 704 28.85 20.89 -26.71
CA LEU A 704 29.42 22.11 -26.15
C LEU A 704 30.46 22.79 -27.06
N LEU A 705 31.30 22.01 -27.77
CA LEU A 705 32.41 22.53 -28.58
C LEU A 705 32.09 22.53 -30.08
N LYS A 706 31.38 21.51 -30.57
CA LYS A 706 31.09 21.36 -32.01
C LYS A 706 29.71 21.88 -32.39
N GLY A 707 28.79 22.08 -31.44
CA GLY A 707 27.41 22.50 -31.70
C GLY A 707 26.68 21.56 -32.66
N LYS A 708 26.96 20.25 -32.55
CA LYS A 708 26.36 19.22 -33.41
C LYS A 708 25.20 18.55 -32.66
N GLY A 709 23.99 18.70 -33.17
CA GLY A 709 22.81 17.95 -32.73
C GLY A 709 22.32 16.94 -33.77
N GLU A 710 21.18 16.32 -33.48
CA GLU A 710 20.47 15.34 -34.31
C GLU A 710 19.63 16.01 -35.40
N SER A 711 19.13 17.22 -35.13
CA SER A 711 18.33 18.01 -36.07
C SER A 711 18.74 19.48 -36.06
N THR A 712 18.32 20.24 -37.08
CA THR A 712 18.53 21.69 -37.14
C THR A 712 17.31 22.40 -37.69
N GLN A 713 17.01 23.58 -37.14
CA GLN A 713 15.87 24.41 -37.51
C GLN A 713 16.27 25.90 -37.52
N THR A 714 15.52 26.74 -38.22
CA THR A 714 15.77 28.20 -38.30
C THR A 714 14.92 29.01 -37.31
N GLN A 715 14.38 28.34 -36.30
CA GLN A 715 13.61 28.94 -35.21
C GLN A 715 13.78 28.13 -33.93
N LEU A 716 13.40 28.73 -32.80
CA LEU A 716 13.30 28.07 -31.50
C LEU A 716 12.04 27.22 -31.44
N PHE A 717 12.17 25.98 -30.96
CA PHE A 717 11.05 25.07 -30.76
C PHE A 717 10.80 24.81 -29.27
N ASP A 718 9.52 24.64 -28.95
CA ASP A 718 9.07 24.14 -27.66
C ASP A 718 9.71 22.78 -27.36
N GLN A 719 10.13 22.58 -26.10
CA GLN A 719 10.79 21.34 -25.69
C GLN A 719 9.90 20.11 -25.87
N LYS A 720 8.58 20.20 -25.63
CA LYS A 720 7.62 19.10 -25.82
C LYS A 720 7.59 18.63 -27.28
N VAL A 721 7.72 19.57 -28.22
CA VAL A 721 7.70 19.29 -29.66
C VAL A 721 8.93 18.49 -30.07
N VAL A 722 10.10 18.84 -29.53
CA VAL A 722 11.36 18.21 -29.92
C VAL A 722 11.62 16.90 -29.17
N THR A 723 11.38 16.87 -27.85
CA THR A 723 11.69 15.69 -27.03
C THR A 723 10.58 14.65 -27.05
N ASN A 724 9.34 15.07 -27.33
CA ASN A 724 8.15 14.24 -27.14
C ASN A 724 8.10 13.58 -25.74
N ASP A 725 8.67 14.26 -24.74
CA ASP A 725 8.85 13.78 -23.36
C ASP A 725 9.62 12.45 -23.24
N GLN A 726 10.45 12.09 -24.22
CA GLN A 726 11.35 10.95 -24.12
C GLN A 726 12.52 11.21 -23.15
N SER A 727 12.84 12.48 -22.90
CA SER A 727 13.82 12.90 -21.91
C SER A 727 13.44 14.23 -21.28
N ASP A 728 13.85 14.41 -20.03
CA ASP A 728 13.80 15.72 -19.36
C ASP A 728 14.76 16.74 -20.00
N TYR A 729 15.78 16.28 -20.71
CA TYR A 729 16.90 17.10 -21.17
C TYR A 729 16.78 17.42 -22.67
N LEU A 730 16.91 18.70 -23.03
CA LEU A 730 17.02 19.16 -24.42
C LEU A 730 18.14 20.17 -24.59
N TRP A 731 19.06 19.88 -25.51
CA TRP A 731 20.09 20.82 -25.93
C TRP A 731 19.59 21.74 -27.05
N TYR A 732 19.73 23.04 -26.86
CA TYR A 732 19.55 24.09 -27.86
C TYR A 732 20.93 24.68 -28.18
N MET A 733 21.40 24.51 -29.42
CA MET A 733 22.74 24.94 -29.81
C MET A 733 22.71 25.86 -31.02
N THR A 734 23.45 26.97 -30.97
CA THR A 734 23.66 27.81 -32.14
C THR A 734 25.12 28.24 -32.25
N THR A 735 25.50 28.70 -33.45
CA THR A 735 26.83 29.22 -33.72
C THR A 735 26.72 30.67 -34.16
N VAL A 736 27.45 31.54 -33.48
CA VAL A 736 27.63 32.96 -33.83
C VAL A 736 29.06 33.20 -34.27
N LYS A 737 29.22 33.97 -35.36
CA LYS A 737 30.54 34.37 -35.88
C LYS A 737 30.75 35.86 -35.66
N PHE A 738 31.88 36.22 -35.05
CA PHE A 738 32.33 37.59 -34.92
C PHE A 738 33.59 37.82 -35.77
N LYS A 739 33.59 38.85 -36.62
CA LYS A 739 34.75 39.24 -37.44
C LYS A 739 35.79 39.92 -36.54
N LYS A 740 37.08 39.80 -36.86
CA LYS A 740 38.17 40.45 -36.08
C LYS A 740 38.00 41.97 -35.91
N ARG A 741 37.26 42.64 -36.82
CA ARG A 741 36.99 44.07 -36.80
C ARG A 741 35.69 44.45 -36.07
N ASP A 742 34.92 43.48 -35.56
CA ASP A 742 33.69 43.80 -34.83
C ASP A 742 34.06 44.52 -33.52
N PRO A 743 33.48 45.70 -33.23
CA PRO A 743 33.90 46.58 -32.14
C PRO A 743 33.72 46.00 -30.72
N PHE A 744 33.07 44.83 -30.63
CA PHE A 744 32.73 44.12 -29.40
C PHE A 744 33.51 42.82 -29.20
N VAL A 745 34.40 42.43 -30.14
CA VAL A 745 35.26 41.25 -29.96
C VAL A 745 36.24 41.47 -28.81
N GLY A 746 36.22 40.55 -27.84
CA GLY A 746 37.05 40.66 -26.63
C GLY A 746 36.46 41.56 -25.53
N LYS A 747 35.40 42.33 -25.82
CA LYS A 747 34.62 43.04 -24.80
C LYS A 747 33.60 42.10 -24.15
N THR A 748 33.17 42.45 -22.94
CA THR A 748 32.07 41.77 -22.27
C THR A 748 30.76 42.17 -22.94
N MET A 749 29.96 41.17 -23.31
CA MET A 749 28.61 41.33 -23.85
C MET A 749 27.63 40.55 -22.97
N SER A 750 26.37 40.97 -22.91
CA SER A 750 25.32 40.24 -22.21
C SER A 750 24.66 39.21 -23.14
N LEU A 751 24.49 37.97 -22.67
CA LEU A 751 23.60 36.97 -23.29
C LEU A 751 22.31 36.90 -22.47
N ARG A 752 21.21 37.31 -23.09
CA ARG A 752 19.87 37.35 -22.48
C ARG A 752 18.95 36.31 -23.13
N ILE A 753 18.29 35.49 -22.33
CA ILE A 753 17.48 34.36 -22.75
C ILE A 753 16.13 34.44 -22.02
N ASN A 754 15.04 34.63 -22.76
CA ASN A 754 13.70 34.42 -22.22
C ASN A 754 13.39 32.92 -22.26
N SER A 755 13.04 32.37 -21.11
CA SER A 755 12.96 30.94 -20.89
C SER A 755 11.71 30.55 -20.11
N THR A 756 11.16 29.40 -20.49
CA THR A 756 10.18 28.63 -19.70
C THR A 756 10.76 27.30 -19.20
N ALA A 757 12.07 27.09 -19.38
CA ALA A 757 12.77 25.91 -18.90
C ALA A 757 12.68 25.83 -17.38
N HIS A 758 12.38 24.66 -16.84
CA HIS A 758 12.32 24.53 -15.39
C HIS A 758 13.72 24.62 -14.77
N VAL A 759 14.73 24.04 -15.44
CA VAL A 759 16.15 24.31 -15.18
C VAL A 759 16.86 24.64 -16.51
N LEU A 760 17.79 25.57 -16.47
CA LEU A 760 18.61 26.01 -17.58
C LEU A 760 20.09 25.99 -17.18
N HIS A 761 20.93 25.31 -17.96
CA HIS A 761 22.38 25.47 -17.93
C HIS A 761 22.85 26.11 -19.23
N ALA A 762 23.61 27.21 -19.14
CA ALA A 762 24.10 27.93 -20.30
C ALA A 762 25.61 27.78 -20.45
N PHE A 763 26.05 27.47 -21.67
CA PHE A 763 27.46 27.27 -22.02
C PHE A 763 27.84 28.09 -23.25
N VAL A 764 29.05 28.64 -23.23
CA VAL A 764 29.66 29.31 -24.38
C VAL A 764 31.06 28.75 -24.59
N ASN A 765 31.30 28.20 -25.79
CA ASN A 765 32.57 27.58 -26.19
C ASN A 765 33.09 26.52 -25.19
N GLY A 766 32.20 25.67 -24.67
CA GLY A 766 32.58 24.65 -23.68
C GLY A 766 32.52 25.10 -22.22
N LYS A 767 32.51 26.42 -21.95
CA LYS A 767 32.51 26.94 -20.58
C LYS A 767 31.10 27.21 -20.08
N ASN A 768 30.75 26.70 -18.89
CA ASN A 768 29.51 27.07 -18.20
C ASN A 768 29.56 28.55 -17.80
N ILE A 769 28.55 29.33 -18.16
CA ILE A 769 28.42 30.76 -17.86
C ILE A 769 27.37 31.06 -16.78
N GLY A 770 26.55 30.07 -16.41
CA GLY A 770 25.55 30.18 -15.37
C GLY A 770 24.48 29.10 -15.47
N ASN A 771 23.78 28.89 -14.36
CA ASN A 771 22.64 27.99 -14.25
C ASN A 771 21.49 28.75 -13.57
N GLN A 772 20.25 28.40 -13.89
CA GLN A 772 19.06 28.95 -13.25
C GLN A 772 17.98 27.88 -13.20
N HIS A 773 17.22 27.85 -12.11
CA HIS A 773 16.00 27.07 -12.01
C HIS A 773 14.82 27.98 -11.71
N ALA A 774 13.61 27.57 -12.09
CA ALA A 774 12.41 28.30 -11.75
C ALA A 774 12.14 28.20 -10.24
N GLU A 775 11.72 29.30 -9.63
CA GLU A 775 11.38 29.39 -8.20
C GLU A 775 9.89 29.71 -8.03
N ASN A 776 9.30 29.28 -6.92
CA ASN A 776 7.93 29.64 -6.52
C ASN A 776 6.86 29.35 -7.61
N GLY A 777 7.04 28.29 -8.40
CA GLY A 777 6.12 27.92 -9.49
C GLY A 777 6.09 28.93 -10.66
N LYS A 778 7.02 29.89 -10.70
CA LYS A 778 7.12 30.91 -11.77
C LYS A 778 8.09 30.44 -12.84
N PHE A 779 7.55 29.74 -13.84
CA PHE A 779 8.36 29.14 -14.91
C PHE A 779 8.82 30.13 -15.98
N ASN A 780 8.22 31.31 -16.10
CA ASN A 780 8.66 32.35 -17.06
C ASN A 780 9.66 33.30 -16.40
N TYR A 781 10.90 33.30 -16.90
CA TYR A 781 11.96 34.18 -16.41
C TYR A 781 12.96 34.57 -17.51
N VAL A 782 13.79 35.57 -17.18
CA VAL A 782 14.90 36.02 -18.00
C VAL A 782 16.21 35.56 -17.37
N PHE A 783 16.99 34.78 -18.11
CA PHE A 783 18.37 34.47 -17.77
C PHE A 783 19.29 35.46 -18.47
N GLU A 784 20.13 36.16 -17.74
CA GLU A 784 21.07 37.16 -18.29
C GLU A 784 22.46 37.01 -17.66
N LYS A 785 23.49 36.86 -18.49
CA LYS A 785 24.88 36.72 -18.05
C LYS A 785 25.87 37.39 -18.98
N ASP A 786 26.94 37.89 -18.37
CA ASP A 786 28.10 38.45 -19.05
C ASP A 786 28.97 37.36 -19.71
N VAL A 787 29.28 37.55 -20.98
CA VAL A 787 30.02 36.61 -21.82
C VAL A 787 31.06 37.37 -22.64
N LYS A 788 32.28 36.82 -22.71
CA LYS A 788 33.32 37.25 -23.64
C LYS A 788 33.35 36.34 -24.85
N PHE A 789 32.92 36.85 -26.00
CA PHE A 789 33.00 36.12 -27.26
C PHE A 789 34.39 36.27 -27.90
N LYS A 790 34.92 35.16 -28.43
CA LYS A 790 36.19 35.19 -29.17
C LYS A 790 35.98 35.63 -30.61
N SER A 791 37.04 36.08 -31.28
CA SER A 791 36.98 36.27 -32.73
C SER A 791 36.74 34.93 -33.44
N GLY A 792 35.99 34.97 -34.54
CA GLY A 792 35.62 33.79 -35.32
C GLY A 792 34.40 33.07 -34.73
N ARG A 793 34.46 31.73 -34.75
CA ARG A 793 33.34 30.85 -34.41
C ARG A 793 33.14 30.77 -32.89
N ASN A 794 31.92 31.07 -32.43
CA ASN A 794 31.48 30.85 -31.05
C ASN A 794 30.28 29.91 -31.03
N VAL A 795 30.31 28.91 -30.15
CA VAL A 795 29.19 27.99 -29.93
C VAL A 795 28.48 28.40 -28.65
N ILE A 796 27.17 28.61 -28.74
CA ILE A 796 26.28 28.76 -27.59
C ILE A 796 25.52 27.45 -27.47
N ALA A 797 25.60 26.80 -26.32
CA ALA A 797 24.88 25.57 -26.02
C ALA A 797 24.08 25.78 -24.73
N LEU A 798 22.77 25.60 -24.82
CA LEU A 798 21.84 25.78 -23.72
C LEU A 798 21.18 24.43 -23.44
N LEU A 799 21.32 23.93 -22.22
CA LEU A 799 20.65 22.71 -21.78
C LEU A 799 19.40 23.11 -21.01
N SER A 800 18.25 22.78 -21.58
CA SER A 800 16.93 23.01 -21.01
C SER A 800 16.42 21.74 -20.37
N ILE A 801 15.84 21.86 -19.18
CA ILE A 801 15.30 20.72 -18.42
C ILE A 801 13.85 20.97 -18.05
N THR A 802 13.01 19.96 -18.26
CA THR A 802 11.69 19.82 -17.64
C THR A 802 11.78 18.98 -16.37
N VAL A 803 10.95 19.28 -15.39
CA VAL A 803 10.84 18.54 -14.13
C VAL A 803 9.38 18.17 -13.98
N GLY A 804 8.95 17.21 -14.79
CA GLY A 804 7.53 16.97 -15.10
C GLY A 804 6.91 18.12 -15.91
N LEU A 805 5.72 17.88 -16.47
CA LEU A 805 4.97 18.83 -17.29
C LEU A 805 3.68 19.27 -16.61
N ALA A 806 3.19 20.46 -17.00
CA ALA A 806 1.94 21.04 -16.52
C ALA A 806 0.78 20.04 -16.56
N ASN A 807 0.05 19.88 -15.44
CA ASN A 807 -0.96 18.84 -15.28
C ASN A 807 -2.37 19.38 -15.00
N TYR A 808 -2.55 20.70 -14.85
CA TYR A 808 -3.82 21.33 -14.49
C TYR A 808 -4.02 22.71 -15.14
N GLY A 809 -5.28 23.06 -15.38
CA GLY A 809 -5.75 24.35 -15.92
C GLY A 809 -6.42 24.24 -17.30
N ALA A 810 -7.08 25.29 -17.75
CA ALA A 810 -7.56 25.36 -19.14
C ALA A 810 -6.36 25.58 -20.10
N PHE A 811 -6.38 24.93 -21.26
CA PHE A 811 -5.34 25.05 -22.30
C PHE A 811 -3.91 24.85 -21.77
N PHE A 812 -3.72 24.00 -20.76
CA PHE A 812 -2.38 23.79 -20.19
C PHE A 812 -1.41 23.17 -21.20
N GLU A 813 -1.94 22.46 -22.21
CA GLU A 813 -1.17 21.87 -23.29
C GLU A 813 -0.48 22.92 -24.17
N SER A 814 -1.06 24.12 -24.30
CA SER A 814 -0.52 25.21 -25.10
C SER A 814 0.55 26.02 -24.37
N LYS A 815 0.75 25.79 -23.06
CA LYS A 815 1.76 26.50 -22.29
C LYS A 815 3.16 26.06 -22.76
N PRO A 816 4.03 27.01 -23.13
CA PRO A 816 5.35 26.66 -23.62
C PRO A 816 6.20 26.00 -22.54
N ALA A 817 7.08 25.09 -22.97
CA ALA A 817 8.12 24.49 -22.13
C ALA A 817 9.49 24.62 -22.80
N GLY A 818 10.52 24.83 -21.98
CA GLY A 818 11.89 24.98 -22.44
C GLY A 818 12.21 26.39 -22.94
N ILE A 819 13.06 26.50 -23.96
CA ILE A 819 13.58 27.80 -24.43
C ILE A 819 12.85 28.25 -25.69
N THR A 820 11.79 29.03 -25.51
CA THR A 820 11.00 29.59 -26.62
C THR A 820 11.48 30.97 -27.08
N GLY A 821 12.42 31.58 -26.35
CA GLY A 821 12.99 32.87 -26.68
C GLY A 821 12.05 34.06 -26.35
N PRO A 822 12.41 35.28 -26.79
CA PRO A 822 13.58 35.60 -27.62
C PRO A 822 14.94 35.42 -26.91
N ILE A 823 16.01 35.35 -27.72
CA ILE A 823 17.41 35.26 -27.26
C ILE A 823 18.23 36.39 -27.87
N PHE A 824 18.88 37.19 -27.03
CA PHE A 824 19.65 38.37 -27.46
C PHE A 824 21.11 38.29 -27.01
N ILE A 825 22.00 38.80 -27.85
CA ILE A 825 23.33 39.25 -27.44
C ILE A 825 23.34 40.78 -27.46
N THR A 826 23.64 41.40 -26.33
CA THR A 826 23.70 42.87 -26.19
C THR A 826 25.12 43.31 -25.86
N GLY A 827 25.69 44.20 -26.66
CA GLY A 827 26.98 44.84 -26.40
C GLY A 827 26.81 46.34 -26.20
N ILE A 828 27.45 46.90 -25.17
CA ILE A 828 27.46 48.34 -24.87
C ILE A 828 28.89 48.87 -25.05
N ASN A 829 29.04 49.97 -25.79
CA ASN A 829 30.32 50.63 -26.03
C ASN A 829 30.15 52.16 -26.03
N GLY A 830 30.39 52.81 -24.89
CA GLY A 830 30.05 54.22 -24.70
C GLY A 830 28.52 54.39 -24.72
N ASP A 831 28.02 55.32 -25.52
CA ASP A 831 26.57 55.55 -25.70
C ASP A 831 25.93 54.59 -26.72
N GLU A 832 26.72 53.78 -27.44
CA GLU A 832 26.21 52.84 -28.44
C GLU A 832 25.84 51.49 -27.82
N THR A 833 24.61 51.04 -28.03
CA THR A 833 24.13 49.70 -27.70
C THR A 833 23.81 48.92 -28.97
N ILE A 834 24.47 47.77 -29.17
CA ILE A 834 24.16 46.84 -30.24
C ILE A 834 23.42 45.63 -29.66
N VAL A 835 22.23 45.36 -30.18
CA VAL A 835 21.44 44.17 -29.86
C VAL A 835 21.41 43.26 -31.08
N LYS A 836 21.78 41.99 -30.89
CA LYS A 836 21.68 40.94 -31.89
C LYS A 836 20.69 39.89 -31.46
N ASP A 837 19.58 39.78 -32.19
CA ASP A 837 18.56 38.75 -32.00
C ASP A 837 19.00 37.42 -32.62
N LEU A 838 18.97 36.35 -31.82
CA LEU A 838 19.30 34.98 -32.19
C LEU A 838 18.07 34.09 -32.31
N SER A 839 16.86 34.62 -32.18
CA SER A 839 15.63 33.80 -32.16
C SER A 839 15.37 33.10 -33.50
N ALA A 840 15.68 33.78 -34.62
CA ALA A 840 15.58 33.24 -35.98
C ALA A 840 16.92 32.67 -36.52
N HIS A 841 17.90 32.41 -35.65
CA HIS A 841 19.15 31.78 -36.06
C HIS A 841 18.94 30.29 -36.41
N LYS A 842 19.94 29.69 -37.06
CA LYS A 842 20.01 28.23 -37.18
C LYS A 842 20.35 27.63 -35.81
N TRP A 843 19.40 26.90 -35.24
CA TRP A 843 19.50 26.13 -34.00
C TRP A 843 19.65 24.64 -34.30
N SER A 844 20.47 23.95 -33.54
CA SER A 844 20.66 22.50 -33.57
C SER A 844 20.20 21.90 -32.25
N TYR A 845 19.54 20.75 -32.32
CA TYR A 845 18.88 20.12 -31.18
C TYR A 845 19.42 18.72 -30.90
N LYS A 846 19.51 18.34 -29.62
CA LYS A 846 19.78 16.97 -29.17
C LYS A 846 18.89 16.65 -27.98
N THR A 847 18.06 15.62 -28.13
CA THR A 847 17.20 15.11 -27.05
C THR A 847 18.01 14.19 -26.13
N GLY A 848 17.92 14.38 -24.83
CA GLY A 848 18.55 13.53 -23.82
C GLY A 848 20.06 13.76 -23.61
N LEU A 849 20.64 12.88 -22.80
CA LEU A 849 22.07 12.84 -22.50
C LEU A 849 22.66 11.52 -23.00
N ASN A 850 23.95 11.52 -23.35
CA ASN A 850 24.64 10.33 -23.83
C ASN A 850 24.65 9.22 -22.78
N GLY A 851 24.70 9.54 -21.49
CA GLY A 851 24.62 8.54 -20.43
C GLY A 851 23.29 7.77 -20.40
N PHE A 852 22.18 8.42 -20.76
CA PHE A 852 20.88 7.74 -20.91
C PHE A 852 20.86 6.87 -22.18
N ASP A 853 21.34 7.41 -23.31
CA ASP A 853 21.40 6.69 -24.60
C ASP A 853 22.26 5.40 -24.49
N ASN A 854 23.37 5.49 -23.75
CA ASN A 854 24.27 4.35 -23.48
C ASN A 854 23.82 3.49 -22.29
N GLN A 855 22.66 3.79 -21.69
CA GLN A 855 22.04 3.02 -20.61
C GLN A 855 22.99 2.74 -19.43
N LEU A 856 23.74 3.76 -18.98
CA LEU A 856 24.75 3.62 -17.92
C LEU A 856 24.18 3.19 -16.56
N PHE A 857 22.86 3.31 -16.40
CA PHE A 857 22.11 2.85 -15.23
C PHE A 857 21.92 1.32 -15.19
N ARG A 858 22.17 0.57 -16.27
CA ARG A 858 22.08 -0.89 -16.27
C ARG A 858 23.29 -1.53 -15.61
N THR A 859 23.05 -2.61 -14.85
CA THR A 859 24.08 -3.34 -14.11
C THR A 859 25.16 -3.92 -15.03
N GLU A 860 24.78 -4.38 -16.22
CA GLU A 860 25.63 -5.06 -17.22
C GLU A 860 26.30 -4.12 -18.23
N ALA A 861 26.12 -2.80 -18.13
CA ALA A 861 26.63 -1.87 -19.13
C ALA A 861 28.17 -1.92 -19.23
N MET A 862 28.70 -2.43 -20.36
CA MET A 862 30.12 -2.48 -20.70
C MET A 862 30.69 -1.06 -20.89
N SER A 863 30.96 -0.35 -19.79
CA SER A 863 31.52 1.00 -19.81
C SER A 863 32.64 1.13 -18.77
N LYS A 864 33.67 1.92 -19.10
CA LYS A 864 34.80 2.17 -18.19
C LYS A 864 34.38 3.18 -17.12
N TRP A 865 34.41 2.76 -15.85
CA TRP A 865 34.22 3.62 -14.67
C TRP A 865 35.56 3.82 -13.97
N SER A 866 35.81 5.03 -13.45
CA SER A 866 37.01 5.34 -12.66
C SER A 866 36.71 5.15 -11.18
N VAL A 867 37.59 4.48 -10.45
CA VAL A 867 37.57 4.43 -8.98
C VAL A 867 38.53 5.44 -8.35
N GLU A 868 39.41 6.04 -9.16
CA GLU A 868 40.39 7.02 -8.70
C GLU A 868 39.79 8.43 -8.67
N ASN A 869 40.18 9.19 -7.64
CA ASN A 869 39.87 10.62 -7.48
C ASN A 869 38.39 10.94 -7.73
N VAL A 870 37.48 10.25 -7.04
CA VAL A 870 36.03 10.50 -7.14
C VAL A 870 35.76 11.99 -6.87
N PRO A 871 35.29 12.76 -7.87
CA PRO A 871 35.18 14.20 -7.74
C PRO A 871 33.97 14.52 -6.88
N PHE A 872 34.07 15.58 -6.08
CA PHE A 872 32.92 16.18 -5.41
C PHE A 872 32.54 17.45 -6.14
N ASN A 873 31.25 17.79 -6.14
CA ASN A 873 30.70 19.03 -6.73
C ASN A 873 30.98 19.20 -8.23
N ARG A 874 31.30 18.11 -8.94
CA ARG A 874 31.40 18.11 -10.40
C ARG A 874 30.00 17.93 -10.99
N THR A 875 29.55 18.91 -11.78
CA THR A 875 28.29 18.86 -12.53
C THR A 875 28.30 17.79 -13.61
N MET A 876 27.13 17.29 -13.98
CA MET A 876 26.93 16.32 -15.06
C MET A 876 27.82 15.08 -14.91
N THR A 877 27.72 14.41 -13.75
CA THR A 877 28.56 13.29 -13.35
C THR A 877 27.71 12.05 -13.09
N TRP A 878 28.20 10.88 -13.52
CA TRP A 878 27.61 9.60 -13.14
C TRP A 878 28.41 8.99 -12.01
N TYR A 879 27.71 8.50 -10.99
CA TYR A 879 28.27 7.72 -9.89
C TYR A 879 27.65 6.32 -9.85
N LYS A 880 28.44 5.33 -9.45
CA LYS A 880 28.02 3.94 -9.26
C LYS A 880 28.65 3.36 -8.01
N ALA A 881 27.84 2.72 -7.17
CA ALA A 881 28.27 2.02 -5.97
C ALA A 881 27.57 0.65 -5.85
N THR A 882 28.18 -0.25 -5.08
CA THR A 882 27.62 -1.56 -4.72
C THR A 882 27.32 -1.59 -3.23
N PHE A 883 26.24 -2.26 -2.82
CA PHE A 883 25.83 -2.39 -1.42
C PHE A 883 25.08 -3.70 -1.15
N LYS A 884 25.05 -4.13 0.12
CA LYS A 884 24.19 -5.23 0.58
C LYS A 884 22.79 -4.76 0.94
N SER A 885 21.79 -5.58 0.62
CA SER A 885 20.40 -5.31 1.00
C SER A 885 20.29 -5.16 2.53
N PRO A 886 19.63 -4.11 3.05
CA PRO A 886 19.36 -4.01 4.47
C PRO A 886 18.65 -5.24 5.03
N LEU A 887 18.91 -5.59 6.28
CA LEU A 887 18.31 -6.75 6.94
C LEU A 887 16.80 -6.54 7.20
N GLY A 888 16.10 -7.63 7.47
CA GLY A 888 14.68 -7.64 7.86
C GLY A 888 13.70 -7.25 6.74
N ASN A 889 12.47 -6.93 7.15
CA ASN A 889 11.36 -6.62 6.24
C ASN A 889 10.93 -5.15 6.27
N ASP A 890 11.53 -4.34 7.14
CA ASP A 890 11.26 -2.90 7.26
C ASP A 890 11.45 -2.20 5.89
N PRO A 891 10.63 -1.22 5.48
CA PRO A 891 10.82 -0.58 4.18
C PRO A 891 12.18 0.14 4.08
N VAL A 892 12.73 0.23 2.87
CA VAL A 892 14.09 0.74 2.61
C VAL A 892 14.01 2.11 1.97
N VAL A 893 14.89 3.01 2.42
CA VAL A 893 15.12 4.30 1.79
C VAL A 893 16.62 4.51 1.54
N VAL A 894 16.92 5.33 0.56
CA VAL A 894 18.26 5.91 0.40
C VAL A 894 18.20 7.39 0.81
N ASP A 895 19.06 7.76 1.76
CA ASP A 895 19.31 9.15 2.13
C ASP A 895 20.28 9.73 1.09
N LEU A 896 19.79 10.64 0.26
CA LEU A 896 20.58 11.30 -0.79
C LEU A 896 21.12 12.67 -0.34
N MET A 897 21.14 12.94 0.97
CA MET A 897 21.79 14.13 1.53
C MET A 897 23.20 14.32 0.96
N GLY A 898 23.57 15.58 0.71
CA GLY A 898 24.86 15.94 0.12
C GLY A 898 24.89 15.98 -1.41
N LEU A 899 23.87 15.44 -2.08
CA LEU A 899 23.71 15.52 -3.53
C LEU A 899 22.98 16.79 -3.97
N GLY A 900 23.09 17.11 -5.27
CA GLY A 900 22.49 18.28 -5.87
C GLY A 900 21.09 17.98 -6.41
N LYS A 901 21.05 17.63 -7.70
CA LYS A 901 19.84 17.25 -8.45
C LYS A 901 20.19 16.15 -9.42
N GLY A 902 19.26 15.23 -9.67
CA GLY A 902 19.58 14.11 -10.54
C GLY A 902 18.50 13.06 -10.68
N THR A 903 18.91 11.85 -11.04
CA THR A 903 18.08 10.66 -11.12
C THR A 903 18.85 9.48 -10.54
N ALA A 904 18.13 8.58 -9.84
CA ALA A 904 18.72 7.44 -9.16
C ALA A 904 18.14 6.12 -9.65
N TRP A 905 18.97 5.08 -9.66
CA TRP A 905 18.57 3.72 -10.01
C TRP A 905 19.11 2.71 -9.02
N VAL A 906 18.29 1.72 -8.66
CA VAL A 906 18.70 0.55 -7.89
C VAL A 906 18.49 -0.69 -8.74
N ASN A 907 19.58 -1.41 -9.04
CA ASN A 907 19.59 -2.58 -9.93
C ASN A 907 18.92 -2.31 -11.29
N GLY A 908 19.11 -1.10 -11.83
CA GLY A 908 18.51 -0.67 -13.10
C GLY A 908 17.06 -0.17 -13.01
N ASN A 909 16.39 -0.30 -11.86
CA ASN A 909 15.06 0.25 -11.63
C ASN A 909 15.17 1.74 -11.25
N ASN A 910 14.48 2.62 -11.96
CA ASN A 910 14.53 4.06 -11.71
C ASN A 910 13.66 4.42 -10.50
N ILE A 911 14.30 4.83 -9.41
CA ILE A 911 13.61 5.18 -8.16
C ILE A 911 13.13 6.63 -8.13
N GLY A 912 13.34 7.38 -9.22
CA GLY A 912 12.83 8.72 -9.42
C GLY A 912 13.90 9.78 -9.54
N ARG A 913 13.44 11.03 -9.73
CA ARG A 913 14.29 12.22 -9.66
C ARG A 913 14.72 12.46 -8.21
N TYR A 914 15.87 13.07 -8.00
CA TYR A 914 16.25 13.58 -6.68
C TYR A 914 16.64 15.05 -6.77
N TRP A 915 16.37 15.80 -5.71
CA TRP A 915 16.81 17.20 -5.57
C TRP A 915 16.92 17.64 -4.10
N PRO A 916 17.74 16.97 -3.26
CA PRO A 916 17.87 17.30 -1.85
C PRO A 916 18.55 18.66 -1.61
N ALA A 917 19.27 19.22 -2.58
CA ALA A 917 19.80 20.58 -2.49
C ALA A 917 18.73 21.68 -2.64
N PHE A 918 17.50 21.35 -3.05
CA PHE A 918 16.41 22.32 -3.03
C PHE A 918 15.85 22.39 -1.60
N ILE A 919 16.26 23.43 -0.89
CA ILE A 919 15.84 23.69 0.49
C ILE A 919 14.54 24.49 0.49
N SER A 920 13.63 24.14 1.38
CA SER A 920 12.39 24.90 1.58
C SER A 920 12.64 26.20 2.36
N SER A 921 11.71 27.15 2.31
CA SER A 921 11.81 28.38 3.10
C SER A 921 11.91 28.08 4.61
N GLU A 922 12.74 28.85 5.33
CA GLU A 922 12.90 28.77 6.80
C GLU A 922 11.66 29.24 7.58
N ASN A 923 10.80 30.06 6.96
CA ASN A 923 9.68 30.72 7.65
C ASN A 923 8.34 30.03 7.38
N GLY A 924 7.39 30.13 8.32
CA GLY A 924 6.00 29.73 8.12
C GLY A 924 5.75 28.22 8.27
N CYS A 925 6.49 27.57 9.17
CA CYS A 925 6.11 26.32 9.80
C CYS A 925 5.90 26.62 11.28
N ASP A 926 4.80 26.15 11.85
CA ASP A 926 4.50 26.32 13.26
C ASP A 926 4.84 25.04 14.04
N ALA A 927 5.35 25.19 15.26
CA ALA A 927 5.67 24.04 16.13
C ALA A 927 4.43 23.25 16.58
N LYS A 928 3.25 23.89 16.55
CA LYS A 928 1.94 23.28 16.88
C LYS A 928 0.96 23.59 15.75
N CYS A 929 0.26 22.57 15.27
CA CYS A 929 -0.84 22.69 14.32
C CYS A 929 -2.16 22.49 15.08
N ASN A 930 -3.08 23.45 14.98
CA ASN A 930 -4.41 23.35 15.59
C ASN A 930 -5.39 22.70 14.59
N TYR A 931 -6.03 21.61 14.99
CA TYR A 931 -7.03 20.93 14.15
C TYR A 931 -8.29 21.77 13.92
N ARG A 932 -8.61 22.69 14.83
CA ARG A 932 -9.86 23.46 14.80
C ARG A 932 -9.88 24.48 13.65
N GLY A 933 -11.06 24.66 13.06
CA GLY A 933 -11.31 25.59 11.95
C GLY A 933 -10.94 25.03 10.58
N ALA A 934 -11.41 25.67 9.52
CA ALA A 934 -11.25 25.18 8.16
C ALA A 934 -9.77 24.97 7.76
N TYR A 935 -9.49 23.83 7.14
CA TYR A 935 -8.18 23.47 6.62
C TYR A 935 -7.92 24.04 5.22
N HIS A 936 -6.66 24.39 4.96
CA HIS A 936 -6.08 24.69 3.66
C HIS A 936 -4.61 24.23 3.69
N ALA A 937 -3.99 24.02 2.52
CA ALA A 937 -2.69 23.36 2.40
C ALA A 937 -1.55 24.08 3.17
N GLU A 938 -1.66 25.39 3.37
CA GLU A 938 -0.69 26.19 4.11
C GLU A 938 -0.92 26.25 5.62
N LYS A 939 -2.04 25.71 6.13
CA LYS A 939 -2.41 25.80 7.54
C LYS A 939 -1.42 25.08 8.46
N CYS A 940 -0.96 23.91 8.04
CA CYS A 940 -0.07 23.08 8.83
C CYS A 940 1.08 22.58 7.98
N LEU A 941 2.22 23.24 8.14
CA LEU A 941 3.43 23.03 7.36
C LEU A 941 4.58 22.61 8.28
N THR A 942 5.36 21.63 7.83
CA THR A 942 6.61 21.22 8.49
C THR A 942 7.78 21.25 7.51
N ASN A 943 8.97 20.86 7.97
CA ASN A 943 10.18 20.73 7.15
C ASN A 943 10.69 22.07 6.58
N CYS A 944 10.46 23.19 7.27
CA CYS A 944 11.04 24.50 6.92
C CYS A 944 12.58 24.48 7.09
N GLY A 945 13.31 25.11 6.15
CA GLY A 945 14.78 25.19 6.19
C GLY A 945 15.50 23.87 5.87
N GLU A 946 14.74 22.81 5.58
CA GLU A 946 15.26 21.46 5.28
C GLU A 946 15.09 21.11 3.79
N PRO A 947 15.83 20.10 3.29
CA PRO A 947 15.61 19.55 1.95
C PRO A 947 14.14 19.23 1.68
N THR A 948 13.63 19.69 0.55
CA THR A 948 12.27 19.34 0.11
C THR A 948 12.09 17.83 -0.02
N GLN A 949 13.11 17.07 -0.44
CA GLN A 949 13.08 15.62 -0.22
C GLN A 949 14.48 15.08 0.03
N ARG A 950 14.67 14.45 1.19
CA ARG A 950 15.93 13.84 1.62
C ARG A 950 15.98 12.33 1.39
N TRP A 951 14.92 11.62 1.79
CA TRP A 951 14.82 10.18 1.69
C TRP A 951 14.04 9.76 0.44
N TYR A 952 14.58 8.79 -0.27
CA TYR A 952 14.01 8.28 -1.52
C TYR A 952 13.69 6.80 -1.34
N HIS A 953 12.44 6.43 -1.62
CA HIS A 953 11.94 5.08 -1.46
C HIS A 953 12.67 4.10 -2.38
N VAL A 954 13.13 2.99 -1.81
CA VAL A 954 13.65 1.84 -2.55
C VAL A 954 12.78 0.63 -2.22
N PRO A 955 11.84 0.25 -3.12
CA PRO A 955 11.02 -0.94 -2.92
C PRO A 955 11.88 -2.17 -2.65
N ARG A 956 11.50 -2.97 -1.66
CA ARG A 956 12.20 -4.22 -1.32
C ARG A 956 12.30 -5.16 -2.52
N SER A 957 11.31 -5.16 -3.42
CA SER A 957 11.30 -5.97 -4.65
C SER A 957 12.34 -5.53 -5.70
N PHE A 958 12.94 -4.33 -5.57
CA PHE A 958 14.05 -3.90 -6.43
C PHE A 958 15.40 -4.42 -5.93
N LEU A 959 15.47 -5.03 -4.75
CA LEU A 959 16.70 -5.49 -4.12
C LEU A 959 16.93 -6.99 -4.32
N ASN A 960 18.18 -7.37 -4.57
CA ASN A 960 18.67 -8.72 -4.48
C ASN A 960 18.94 -9.07 -3.01
N ALA A 961 18.01 -9.81 -2.38
CA ALA A 961 18.07 -10.10 -0.93
C ALA A 961 19.33 -10.87 -0.48
N LYS A 962 19.89 -11.75 -1.35
CA LYS A 962 21.06 -12.59 -1.04
C LYS A 962 22.34 -12.15 -1.76
N GLY A 963 22.27 -11.12 -2.59
CA GLY A 963 23.32 -10.73 -3.53
C GLY A 963 23.78 -9.29 -3.35
N ASP A 964 24.67 -8.88 -4.25
CA ASP A 964 25.08 -7.49 -4.39
C ASP A 964 23.98 -6.68 -5.09
N ASN A 965 23.80 -5.44 -4.63
CA ASN A 965 22.93 -4.45 -5.24
C ASN A 965 23.76 -3.32 -5.80
N THR A 966 23.31 -2.71 -6.90
CA THR A 966 23.97 -1.56 -7.53
C THR A 966 23.10 -0.32 -7.37
N LEU A 967 23.69 0.76 -6.86
CA LEU A 967 23.15 2.11 -6.93
C LEU A 967 23.86 2.86 -8.06
N VAL A 968 23.11 3.41 -9.01
CA VAL A 968 23.61 4.34 -10.03
C VAL A 968 22.93 5.69 -9.84
N LEU A 969 23.71 6.77 -9.91
CA LEU A 969 23.24 8.14 -9.78
C LEU A 969 23.72 8.93 -11.00
N PHE A 970 22.83 9.71 -11.59
CA PHE A 970 23.21 10.82 -12.46
C PHE A 970 23.07 12.12 -11.67
N GLU A 971 24.18 12.82 -11.43
CA GLU A 971 24.27 14.07 -10.70
C GLU A 971 24.45 15.27 -11.64
N GLU A 972 23.40 16.09 -11.74
CA GLU A 972 23.28 17.24 -12.64
C GLU A 972 24.02 18.48 -12.11
N MET A 973 23.82 18.81 -10.84
CA MET A 973 24.26 20.10 -10.25
C MET A 973 25.60 20.00 -9.52
N GLY A 974 26.06 18.79 -9.25
CA GLY A 974 27.27 18.52 -8.48
C GLY A 974 26.94 18.36 -6.99
N GLY A 975 27.48 17.31 -6.38
CA GLY A 975 27.32 17.04 -4.96
C GLY A 975 28.41 16.12 -4.44
N ASN A 976 28.26 15.73 -3.17
CA ASN A 976 29.16 14.81 -2.48
C ASN A 976 28.48 13.46 -2.24
N PRO A 977 28.79 12.41 -3.02
CA PRO A 977 28.18 11.09 -2.85
C PRO A 977 28.65 10.36 -1.58
N SER A 978 29.66 10.88 -0.83
CA SER A 978 30.14 10.24 0.40
C SER A 978 29.13 10.26 1.55
N LEU A 979 28.11 11.11 1.48
CA LEU A 979 27.05 11.24 2.50
C LEU A 979 25.84 10.35 2.22
N VAL A 980 25.80 9.69 1.06
CA VAL A 980 24.70 8.80 0.69
C VAL A 980 24.72 7.54 1.54
N SER A 981 23.57 7.17 2.08
CA SER A 981 23.44 5.95 2.90
C SER A 981 22.09 5.27 2.72
N PHE A 982 22.08 3.94 2.79
CA PHE A 982 20.85 3.16 2.85
C PHE A 982 20.38 3.02 4.30
N GLN A 983 19.08 3.17 4.51
CA GLN A 983 18.43 3.13 5.81
C GLN A 983 17.14 2.32 5.72
N THR A 984 16.67 1.79 6.85
CA THR A 984 15.30 1.25 6.98
C THR A 984 14.42 2.22 7.75
N THR A 985 13.12 2.19 7.47
CA THR A 985 12.11 2.97 8.21
C THR A 985 11.34 2.05 9.14
N ARG A 986 11.26 2.39 10.42
CA ARG A 986 10.54 1.61 11.43
C ARG A 986 10.00 2.48 12.56
N VAL A 987 9.07 1.96 13.35
CA VAL A 987 8.58 2.63 14.57
C VAL A 987 9.74 2.72 15.56
N GLY A 988 10.04 3.92 16.05
CA GLY A 988 11.06 4.16 17.09
C GLY A 988 10.47 4.56 18.44
N SER A 989 9.34 5.26 18.45
CA SER A 989 8.56 5.45 19.67
C SER A 989 7.08 5.50 19.36
N VAL A 990 6.26 5.20 20.37
CA VAL A 990 4.81 5.27 20.29
C VAL A 990 4.30 6.12 21.44
N CYS A 991 3.27 6.90 21.19
CA CYS A 991 2.72 7.85 22.14
C CYS A 991 1.22 7.73 22.25
N ALA A 992 0.65 8.09 23.39
CA ALA A 992 -0.78 8.34 23.53
C ALA A 992 -1.01 9.54 24.45
N ASN A 993 -2.08 10.30 24.20
CA ASN A 993 -2.57 11.36 25.08
C ASN A 993 -4.10 11.28 25.12
N VAL A 994 -4.63 10.57 26.12
CA VAL A 994 -6.05 10.17 26.16
C VAL A 994 -6.73 10.57 27.45
N TYR A 995 -8.03 10.81 27.37
CA TYR A 995 -8.85 11.13 28.55
C TYR A 995 -9.04 9.92 29.47
N GLU A 996 -9.27 10.21 30.75
CA GLU A 996 -9.71 9.22 31.74
C GLU A 996 -10.95 8.45 31.25
N LYS A 997 -11.09 7.20 31.71
CA LYS A 997 -12.14 6.23 31.33
C LYS A 997 -12.01 5.72 29.89
N THR A 998 -10.79 5.79 29.35
CA THR A 998 -10.44 5.22 28.04
C THR A 998 -9.50 4.03 28.25
N ILE A 999 -9.65 2.99 27.42
CA ILE A 999 -8.64 1.92 27.32
C ILE A 999 -7.78 2.22 26.09
N ILE A 1000 -6.46 2.24 26.25
CA ILE A 1000 -5.52 2.39 25.13
C ILE A 1000 -4.66 1.15 24.94
N GLU A 1001 -4.31 0.85 23.69
CA GLU A 1001 -3.31 -0.15 23.34
C GLU A 1001 -2.06 0.56 22.81
N LEU A 1002 -0.91 0.29 23.43
CA LEU A 1002 0.41 0.64 22.89
C LEU A 1002 1.03 -0.58 22.21
N SER A 1003 1.55 -0.43 21.00
CA SER A 1003 2.19 -1.50 20.23
C SER A 1003 3.36 -0.98 19.38
N CYS A 1004 4.49 -1.70 19.44
CA CYS A 1004 5.72 -1.38 18.72
C CYS A 1004 5.90 -2.18 17.41
N ASP A 1005 4.80 -2.50 16.71
CA ASP A 1005 4.78 -3.26 15.44
C ASP A 1005 5.73 -4.48 15.44
N ARG A 1006 5.33 -5.53 16.16
CA ARG A 1006 6.06 -6.82 16.31
C ARG A 1006 7.42 -6.71 17.02
N LYS A 1007 7.68 -5.60 17.71
CA LYS A 1007 8.84 -5.43 18.60
C LYS A 1007 8.37 -5.19 20.03
N PRO A 1008 9.13 -5.63 21.04
CA PRO A 1008 8.80 -5.32 22.42
C PRO A 1008 9.00 -3.83 22.71
N ILE A 1009 8.16 -3.27 23.58
CA ILE A 1009 8.37 -1.97 24.19
C ILE A 1009 9.65 -2.08 25.04
N SER A 1010 10.67 -1.29 24.71
CA SER A 1010 11.99 -1.37 25.36
C SER A 1010 12.09 -0.51 26.61
N ALA A 1011 11.38 0.62 26.65
CA ALA A 1011 11.35 1.53 27.80
C ALA A 1011 10.12 2.46 27.75
N ILE A 1012 9.76 3.05 28.90
CA ILE A 1012 8.86 4.19 28.97
C ILE A 1012 9.72 5.46 29.09
N LYS A 1013 9.70 6.30 28.06
CA LYS A 1013 10.47 7.56 28.02
C LYS A 1013 9.78 8.65 28.83
N PHE A 1014 8.45 8.70 28.78
CA PHE A 1014 7.64 9.66 29.50
C PHE A 1014 6.30 9.04 29.87
N ALA A 1015 5.78 9.33 31.06
CA ALA A 1015 4.38 9.11 31.39
C ALA A 1015 3.89 10.07 32.48
N SER A 1016 2.69 10.61 32.33
CA SER A 1016 2.05 11.47 33.32
C SER A 1016 0.52 11.33 33.24
N PHE A 1017 -0.12 11.11 34.40
CA PHE A 1017 -1.58 11.10 34.54
C PHE A 1017 -2.03 12.33 35.35
N GLY A 1018 -2.86 13.18 34.75
CA GLY A 1018 -3.21 14.51 35.26
C GLY A 1018 -3.66 15.42 34.14
N ASN A 1019 -3.01 16.57 33.96
CA ASN A 1019 -3.25 17.47 32.82
C ASN A 1019 -1.98 17.73 31.98
N PRO A 1020 -1.29 16.67 31.50
CA PRO A 1020 -0.05 16.83 30.72
C PRO A 1020 -0.27 17.72 29.48
N ASP A 1021 0.79 18.42 29.08
CA ASP A 1021 0.84 19.25 27.87
C ASP A 1021 1.90 18.72 26.89
N GLY A 1022 1.90 19.22 25.67
CA GLY A 1022 2.85 18.84 24.61
C GLY A 1022 2.30 17.79 23.65
N ASN A 1023 3.15 17.41 22.71
CA ASN A 1023 2.86 16.44 21.65
C ASN A 1023 3.76 15.22 21.79
N CYS A 1024 3.50 14.18 20.99
CA CYS A 1024 4.36 13.01 20.95
C CYS A 1024 5.83 13.40 20.69
N GLY A 1025 6.74 12.95 21.55
CA GLY A 1025 8.16 13.30 21.53
C GLY A 1025 8.54 14.54 22.35
N SER A 1026 7.58 15.35 22.78
CA SER A 1026 7.76 16.59 23.55
C SER A 1026 6.72 16.78 24.67
N PHE A 1027 6.25 15.68 25.27
CA PHE A 1027 5.32 15.76 26.40
C PHE A 1027 5.99 16.34 27.64
N GLU A 1028 5.21 17.12 28.37
CA GLU A 1028 5.58 17.74 29.64
C GLU A 1028 4.51 17.49 30.69
N LYS A 1029 4.94 17.42 31.96
CA LYS A 1029 4.02 17.30 33.09
C LYS A 1029 3.22 18.60 33.24
N GLY A 1030 1.93 18.46 33.49
CA GLY A 1030 1.05 19.59 33.70
C GLY A 1030 1.09 20.13 35.13
N THR A 1031 0.14 21.00 35.46
CA THR A 1031 -0.02 21.60 36.79
C THR A 1031 -0.71 20.68 37.81
N CYS A 1032 -1.39 19.62 37.36
CA CYS A 1032 -1.91 18.55 38.19
C CYS A 1032 -1.33 17.22 37.75
N GLU A 1033 -0.88 16.43 38.72
CA GLU A 1033 -0.28 15.12 38.48
C GLU A 1033 -0.67 14.15 39.58
N SER A 1034 -0.78 12.87 39.23
CA SER A 1034 -1.12 11.83 40.17
C SER A 1034 -0.03 11.62 41.22
N SER A 1035 -0.45 11.20 42.41
CA SER A 1035 0.44 10.86 43.53
C SER A 1035 1.23 9.56 43.32
N LYS A 1036 0.79 8.67 42.42
CA LYS A 1036 1.59 7.47 42.06
C LYS A 1036 2.48 7.76 40.86
N ASN A 1037 3.68 7.16 40.83
CA ASN A 1037 4.58 7.27 39.70
C ASN A 1037 4.02 6.52 38.48
N THR A 1038 3.44 7.29 37.55
CA THR A 1038 2.80 6.76 36.34
C THR A 1038 3.80 6.01 35.46
N ALA A 1039 5.05 6.49 35.37
CA ALA A 1039 6.09 5.85 34.56
C ALA A 1039 6.52 4.49 35.12
N ASP A 1040 6.62 4.35 36.44
CA ASP A 1040 6.98 3.08 37.08
C ASP A 1040 5.89 2.01 36.85
N ILE A 1041 4.62 2.41 36.99
CA ILE A 1041 3.46 1.53 36.73
C ILE A 1041 3.51 1.01 35.29
N LEU A 1042 3.65 1.92 34.32
CA LEU A 1042 3.69 1.53 32.91
C LEU A 1042 4.97 0.77 32.54
N THR A 1043 6.09 1.04 33.20
CA THR A 1043 7.33 0.27 33.01
C THR A 1043 7.14 -1.18 33.43
N GLN A 1044 6.54 -1.42 34.60
CA GLN A 1044 6.26 -2.77 35.09
C GLN A 1044 5.25 -3.51 34.22
N GLU A 1045 4.26 -2.81 33.66
CA GLU A 1045 3.19 -3.43 32.89
C GLU A 1045 3.50 -3.62 31.40
N CYS A 1046 4.25 -2.70 30.78
CA CYS A 1046 4.38 -2.66 29.32
C CYS A 1046 5.76 -3.08 28.80
N VAL A 1047 6.85 -2.81 29.53
CA VAL A 1047 8.21 -3.10 29.03
C VAL A 1047 8.41 -4.61 28.86
N GLY A 1048 8.97 -4.99 27.71
CA GLY A 1048 9.15 -6.38 27.30
C GLY A 1048 7.96 -6.98 26.53
N LYS A 1049 6.81 -6.29 26.46
CA LYS A 1049 5.64 -6.74 25.69
C LYS A 1049 5.59 -6.08 24.31
N GLU A 1050 5.14 -6.80 23.29
CA GLU A 1050 4.89 -6.23 21.95
C GLU A 1050 3.63 -5.35 21.89
N LYS A 1051 2.70 -5.62 22.80
CA LYS A 1051 1.43 -4.90 23.00
C LYS A 1051 1.15 -4.71 24.48
N CYS A 1052 0.65 -3.54 24.85
CA CYS A 1052 0.26 -3.21 26.22
C CYS A 1052 -1.09 -2.49 26.24
N SER A 1053 -2.09 -3.12 26.86
CA SER A 1053 -3.39 -2.49 27.09
C SER A 1053 -3.41 -1.78 28.44
N ILE A 1054 -3.80 -0.52 28.45
CA ILE A 1054 -3.77 0.35 29.63
C ILE A 1054 -5.18 0.90 29.84
N ASP A 1055 -5.81 0.49 30.94
CA ASP A 1055 -7.00 1.14 31.48
C ASP A 1055 -6.63 2.49 32.13
N VAL A 1056 -7.16 3.59 31.61
CA VAL A 1056 -6.86 4.95 32.09
C VAL A 1056 -7.85 5.35 33.18
N SER A 1057 -7.52 4.99 34.41
CA SER A 1057 -8.42 5.16 35.56
C SER A 1057 -7.70 5.69 36.80
N THR A 1058 -8.44 6.39 37.67
CA THR A 1058 -7.91 6.89 38.95
C THR A 1058 -7.56 5.77 39.92
N GLU A 1059 -8.23 4.63 39.82
CA GLU A 1059 -7.98 3.42 40.56
C GLU A 1059 -6.55 2.94 40.29
N LYS A 1060 -6.18 2.92 39.01
CA LYS A 1060 -4.85 2.53 38.56
C LYS A 1060 -3.79 3.55 38.94
N PHE A 1061 -3.93 4.79 38.46
CA PHE A 1061 -2.87 5.78 38.54
C PHE A 1061 -2.89 6.61 39.81
N GLY A 1062 -3.96 6.60 40.60
CA GLY A 1062 -4.19 7.57 41.69
C GLY A 1062 -5.01 8.77 41.18
N ALA A 1063 -5.77 9.42 42.06
CA ALA A 1063 -6.62 10.56 41.70
C ALA A 1063 -5.86 11.89 41.84
N PRO A 1064 -5.44 12.54 40.74
CA PRO A 1064 -4.89 13.90 40.81
C PRO A 1064 -6.00 14.91 41.09
N ASP A 1065 -5.68 15.93 41.90
CA ASP A 1065 -6.54 17.11 42.07
C ASP A 1065 -6.27 18.09 40.92
N CYS A 1066 -7.15 18.09 39.93
CA CYS A 1066 -7.05 18.94 38.75
C CYS A 1066 -8.02 20.14 38.79
N SER A 1067 -8.60 20.48 39.95
CA SER A 1067 -9.52 21.64 40.09
C SER A 1067 -10.65 21.67 39.04
N GLY A 1068 -11.17 20.50 38.66
CA GLY A 1068 -12.22 20.33 37.66
C GLY A 1068 -11.74 20.27 36.20
N ALA A 1069 -10.45 20.43 35.92
CA ALA A 1069 -9.89 20.20 34.59
C ALA A 1069 -9.94 18.70 34.22
N PRO A 1070 -10.16 18.35 32.94
CA PRO A 1070 -10.24 16.96 32.50
C PRO A 1070 -8.88 16.26 32.66
N ARG A 1071 -8.92 15.04 33.22
CA ARG A 1071 -7.74 14.21 33.45
C ARG A 1071 -7.39 13.40 32.21
N ARG A 1072 -6.09 13.30 31.91
CA ARG A 1072 -5.52 12.58 30.76
C ARG A 1072 -4.28 11.81 31.15
N LEU A 1073 -4.04 10.69 30.47
CA LEU A 1073 -2.76 9.99 30.46
C LEU A 1073 -2.00 10.37 29.19
N ALA A 1074 -0.83 10.99 29.36
CA ALA A 1074 0.17 11.09 28.31
C ALA A 1074 1.28 10.06 28.56
N VAL A 1075 1.65 9.31 27.53
CA VAL A 1075 2.72 8.30 27.57
C VAL A 1075 3.52 8.33 26.28
N GLU A 1076 4.84 8.18 26.38
CA GLU A 1076 5.77 7.90 25.28
C GLU A 1076 6.58 6.64 25.63
N ALA A 1077 6.45 5.61 24.80
CA ALA A 1077 7.16 4.34 24.92
C ALA A 1077 8.15 4.16 23.76
N ILE A 1078 9.32 3.60 24.04
CA ILE A 1078 10.39 3.38 23.06
C ILE A 1078 10.26 1.98 22.45
N CYS A 1079 10.41 1.92 21.13
CA CYS A 1079 10.58 0.72 20.33
C CYS A 1079 12.05 0.66 19.85
#